data_AF-A0A2T5K1F8-F1
#
_entry.id   AF-A0A2T5K1F8-F1
#
_cell.length_a   1.000
_cell.length_b   1.000
_cell.length_c   1.000
_cell.angle_alpha   90.00
_cell.angle_beta   90.00
_cell.angle_gamma   90.00
#
_symmetry.space_group_name_H-M   'P 1'
#
loop_
_entity.id
_entity.type
_entity.pdbx_description
1 polymer ?
#
loop_
_entity_poly.entity_id
_entity_poly.type
_entity_poly.pdbx_seq_one_letter_code
_entity_poly.pdbx_strand_id
1 'polypeptide(L)'
;MSAFRISGFSGLVPRLAKQLLAPYQAQIATNCDLTSGDLRPRSGPKAVFAPVINNDIVSMFRMEKDGNEKWLAWDRDVDVARSPVAGNTSRRFYYTGDGEPRVSDYETATRGTGPYPSGCFVLGVTPPLKAPAISISGGAGAVVTRAYVCTFVTPWGEESKPSPAATATANADAAWMLSNLDTAPPNSGTVTGASRNTPLPGHVEVMLDSVFGLRAHEEITFASVSGMTDLNATFAIHSVNAGTNKIVVPLSTTQIYIAGGTWARKAPHNTHGMIKRIYRTLSTSEATEYHYVATIPAIATAYTDTASDEDVALGEILPSANWEMPPADLKGILILPNGVAAGFSGNEVHFSEPFKPYAWPTAYRQTYDQDIVAIGFTGTTLVGMTQGNPFTITGVEPVTMGGGMEKLGVAWPCMAKRGVASFAFGVGYPAPQGMVIIGASSDIVTNDLFTQKEWSELNPRTFIAASADNRYYCGYTIDDSSLMFVIDKTERASFIRINQRISCIWTDPATGRLYVAAEKKIYEWEGDAGSKLSYEWKSKKFVTTPPVNYGAAKIDADFDVSEAELAATQAAHDSAIAANRAVITQRGMDDGLADPGLGEYAIGGDAMDEIPPLIADSLQFQLWADGALKFTKKVSNNRAFRLPAGYKADNVEIVLSGNVKVTGAVLAETMDGLKQA
;
A
#
# COMPACT_ATOMS: atom_id res chain seq x y z
N MET A 1 -14.84 -54.77 13.09
CA MET A 1 -13.55 -54.14 12.77
C MET A 1 -13.80 -52.66 12.60
N SER A 2 -13.17 -51.85 13.42
CA SER A 2 -13.20 -50.40 13.24
C SER A 2 -12.25 -50.02 12.10
N ALA A 3 -12.78 -49.27 11.15
CA ALA A 3 -12.03 -48.62 10.09
C ALA A 3 -12.58 -47.21 9.95
N PHE A 4 -11.72 -46.26 9.63
CA PHE A 4 -12.15 -44.91 9.32
C PHE A 4 -11.40 -44.36 8.12
N ARG A 5 -12.11 -43.59 7.30
CA ARG A 5 -11.60 -42.86 6.16
C ARG A 5 -11.65 -41.37 6.46
N ILE A 6 -10.54 -40.69 6.17
CA ILE A 6 -10.47 -39.24 6.11
C ILE A 6 -10.51 -38.85 4.64
N SER A 7 -11.47 -38.00 4.30
CA SER A 7 -11.65 -37.39 2.98
C SER A 7 -12.29 -36.02 3.16
N GLY A 8 -12.13 -35.11 2.19
CA GLY A 8 -12.63 -33.74 2.31
C GLY A 8 -11.80 -32.90 3.29
N PHE A 9 -10.47 -33.00 3.21
CA PHE A 9 -9.53 -32.33 4.12
C PHE A 9 -9.85 -30.83 4.26
N SER A 10 -9.80 -30.33 5.48
CA SER A 10 -10.16 -28.95 5.85
C SER A 10 -9.12 -28.35 6.79
N GLY A 11 -9.17 -27.02 6.96
CA GLY A 11 -8.18 -26.24 7.70
C GLY A 11 -8.27 -26.38 9.21
N LEU A 12 -7.53 -25.51 9.91
CA LEU A 12 -7.55 -25.43 11.36
C LEU A 12 -8.81 -24.71 11.87
N VAL A 13 -9.25 -25.13 13.06
CA VAL A 13 -10.24 -24.39 13.86
C VAL A 13 -9.68 -24.25 15.29
N PRO A 14 -8.82 -23.24 15.54
CA PRO A 14 -8.13 -23.09 16.83
C PRO A 14 -9.03 -23.11 18.06
N ARG A 15 -10.21 -22.47 17.97
CA ARG A 15 -11.20 -22.38 19.04
C ARG A 15 -11.68 -23.74 19.59
N LEU A 16 -11.65 -24.80 18.77
CA LEU A 16 -12.14 -26.11 19.17
C LEU A 16 -11.02 -26.98 19.75
N ALA A 17 -11.32 -27.65 20.86
CA ALA A 17 -10.42 -28.67 21.41
C ALA A 17 -10.18 -29.79 20.38
N LYS A 18 -8.98 -30.38 20.40
CA LYS A 18 -8.49 -31.38 19.43
C LYS A 18 -9.42 -32.58 19.22
N GLN A 19 -10.19 -32.98 20.24
CA GLN A 19 -11.20 -34.05 20.13
C GLN A 19 -12.56 -33.62 19.56
N LEU A 20 -12.89 -32.33 19.65
CA LEU A 20 -14.17 -31.74 19.18
C LEU A 20 -14.12 -31.34 17.70
N LEU A 21 -12.94 -31.39 17.08
CA LEU A 21 -12.79 -31.21 15.63
C LEU A 21 -13.62 -32.25 14.86
N ALA A 22 -14.14 -31.84 13.71
CA ALA A 22 -14.75 -32.74 12.75
C ALA A 22 -13.68 -33.70 12.18
N PRO A 23 -14.05 -34.92 11.72
CA PRO A 23 -13.09 -35.91 11.21
C PRO A 23 -12.14 -35.43 10.10
N TYR A 24 -12.56 -34.41 9.34
CA TYR A 24 -11.83 -33.83 8.23
C TYR A 24 -11.07 -32.53 8.57
N GLN A 25 -11.23 -32.00 9.79
CA GLN A 25 -10.54 -30.78 10.22
C GLN A 25 -9.13 -31.07 10.75
N ALA A 26 -8.27 -30.07 10.62
CA ALA A 26 -6.87 -30.19 11.00
C ALA A 26 -6.57 -29.63 12.39
N GLN A 27 -5.62 -30.26 13.08
CA GLN A 27 -4.89 -29.63 14.19
C GLN A 27 -3.72 -28.78 13.68
N ILE A 28 -3.14 -29.17 12.55
CA ILE A 28 -2.05 -28.47 11.85
C ILE A 28 -2.41 -28.51 10.37
N ALA A 29 -2.40 -27.37 9.71
CA ALA A 29 -2.49 -27.27 8.26
C ALA A 29 -1.53 -26.16 7.82
N THR A 30 -0.44 -26.54 7.16
CA THR A 30 0.63 -25.62 6.77
C THR A 30 0.99 -25.82 5.32
N ASN A 31 1.14 -24.73 4.55
CA ASN A 31 1.48 -24.71 3.13
C ASN A 31 0.57 -25.57 2.21
N CYS A 32 -0.64 -25.90 2.67
CA CYS A 32 -1.59 -26.70 1.91
C CYS A 32 -2.65 -25.84 1.23
N ASP A 33 -3.11 -26.30 0.07
CA ASP A 33 -4.39 -25.90 -0.53
C ASP A 33 -5.41 -27.02 -0.28
N LEU A 34 -6.56 -26.61 0.26
CA LEU A 34 -7.67 -27.49 0.68
C LEU A 34 -8.99 -27.16 -0.04
N THR A 35 -8.97 -26.22 -0.98
CA THR A 35 -10.17 -25.66 -1.64
C THR A 35 -11.05 -26.75 -2.30
N SER A 36 -10.42 -27.81 -2.84
CA SER A 36 -11.14 -28.90 -3.50
C SER A 36 -11.53 -30.05 -2.57
N GLY A 37 -11.25 -29.96 -1.26
CA GLY A 37 -11.38 -31.06 -0.30
C GLY A 37 -10.30 -32.14 -0.40
N ASP A 38 -9.35 -31.98 -1.33
CA ASP A 38 -8.11 -32.76 -1.39
C ASP A 38 -6.99 -31.97 -0.70
N LEU A 39 -5.98 -32.67 -0.18
CA LEU A 39 -4.76 -32.05 0.34
C LEU A 39 -3.76 -31.84 -0.80
N ARG A 40 -3.52 -30.58 -1.19
CA ARG A 40 -2.59 -30.22 -2.27
C ARG A 40 -1.45 -29.35 -1.77
N PRO A 41 -0.23 -29.47 -2.34
CA PRO A 41 0.80 -28.46 -2.13
C PRO A 41 0.39 -27.14 -2.77
N ARG A 42 0.83 -26.03 -2.16
CA ARG A 42 0.81 -24.72 -2.82
C ARG A 42 2.03 -24.57 -3.72
N SER A 43 1.89 -23.79 -4.78
CA SER A 43 3.03 -23.44 -5.65
C SER A 43 3.99 -22.48 -4.93
N GLY A 44 5.25 -22.50 -5.32
CA GLY A 44 6.27 -21.61 -4.78
C GLY A 44 6.09 -20.16 -5.29
N PRO A 45 6.62 -19.17 -4.55
CA PRO A 45 6.67 -17.79 -5.03
C PRO A 45 7.69 -17.66 -6.16
N LYS A 46 7.38 -16.86 -7.19
CA LYS A 46 8.28 -16.58 -8.32
C LYS A 46 8.89 -15.20 -8.18
N ALA A 47 10.21 -15.07 -8.18
CA ALA A 47 10.87 -13.77 -8.17
C ALA A 47 10.53 -12.98 -9.45
N VAL A 48 10.04 -11.75 -9.30
CA VAL A 48 9.66 -10.88 -10.44
C VAL A 48 10.52 -9.63 -10.54
N PHE A 49 10.98 -9.08 -9.41
CA PHE A 49 11.77 -7.85 -9.41
C PHE A 49 12.63 -7.69 -8.15
N ALA A 50 13.81 -7.08 -8.29
CA ALA A 50 14.69 -6.71 -7.19
C ALA A 50 14.91 -5.18 -7.22
N PRO A 51 14.14 -4.39 -6.46
CA PRO A 51 14.31 -2.94 -6.40
C PRO A 51 15.62 -2.55 -5.72
N VAL A 52 16.22 -1.43 -6.14
CA VAL A 52 17.27 -0.75 -5.38
C VAL A 52 16.61 -0.11 -4.16
N ILE A 53 16.82 -0.67 -2.97
CA ILE A 53 16.22 -0.18 -1.72
C ILE A 53 17.12 -0.49 -0.53
N ASN A 54 17.20 0.46 0.42
CA ASN A 54 18.11 0.33 1.57
C ASN A 54 17.58 -0.65 2.63
N ASN A 55 16.26 -0.61 2.88
CA ASN A 55 15.58 -1.37 3.92
C ASN A 55 14.56 -2.35 3.32
N ASP A 56 13.89 -3.13 4.18
CA ASP A 56 12.81 -4.01 3.75
C ASP A 56 11.68 -3.24 3.05
N ILE A 57 11.10 -3.85 2.02
CA ILE A 57 9.97 -3.27 1.29
C ILE A 57 8.74 -3.31 2.21
N VAL A 58 8.14 -2.15 2.44
CA VAL A 58 6.93 -1.96 3.26
C VAL A 58 5.69 -1.73 2.39
N SER A 59 5.85 -1.04 1.26
CA SER A 59 4.82 -0.83 0.25
C SER A 59 5.38 -1.05 -1.16
N MET A 60 4.56 -1.56 -2.08
CA MET A 60 4.92 -1.79 -3.48
C MET A 60 3.78 -1.39 -4.42
N PHE A 61 4.11 -1.04 -5.66
CA PHE A 61 3.11 -0.73 -6.68
C PHE A 61 3.61 -1.06 -8.09
N ARG A 62 2.80 -1.80 -8.85
CA ARG A 62 3.08 -2.16 -10.24
C ARG A 62 2.55 -1.13 -11.23
N MET A 63 3.40 -0.72 -12.16
CA MET A 63 3.07 0.13 -13.30
C MET A 63 3.41 -0.57 -14.61
N GLU A 64 2.57 -0.35 -15.62
CA GLU A 64 2.80 -0.88 -16.97
C GLU A 64 2.38 0.17 -18.02
N LYS A 65 3.27 0.41 -18.98
CA LYS A 65 3.02 1.28 -20.12
C LYS A 65 3.70 0.69 -21.36
N ASP A 66 2.93 0.52 -22.44
CA ASP A 66 3.41 0.02 -23.73
C ASP A 66 4.22 -1.30 -23.64
N GLY A 67 3.76 -2.23 -22.79
CA GLY A 67 4.42 -3.52 -22.55
C GLY A 67 5.65 -3.47 -21.62
N ASN A 68 6.04 -2.27 -21.15
CA ASN A 68 7.14 -2.11 -20.21
C ASN A 68 6.61 -2.05 -18.78
N GLU A 69 6.89 -3.10 -18.03
CA GLU A 69 6.56 -3.19 -16.61
C GLU A 69 7.65 -2.56 -15.72
N LYS A 70 7.20 -1.83 -14.70
CA LYS A 70 8.05 -1.21 -13.68
C LYS A 70 7.41 -1.35 -12.30
N TRP A 71 8.26 -1.51 -11.29
CA TRP A 71 7.89 -1.65 -9.90
C TRP A 71 8.37 -0.45 -9.10
N LEU A 72 7.45 0.16 -8.36
CA LEU A 72 7.75 1.15 -7.33
C LEU A 72 7.80 0.44 -5.99
N ALA A 73 8.77 0.78 -5.14
CA ALA A 73 8.94 0.17 -3.83
C ALA A 73 9.34 1.23 -2.80
N TRP A 74 8.76 1.14 -1.60
CA TRP A 74 9.04 2.04 -0.49
C TRP A 74 9.41 1.25 0.76
N ASP A 75 10.30 1.80 1.57
CA ASP A 75 10.68 1.29 2.89
C ASP A 75 9.81 1.81 4.02
N ARG A 76 8.67 2.41 3.65
CA ARG A 76 7.69 3.02 4.53
C ARG A 76 6.29 2.72 4.02
N ASP A 77 5.31 2.91 4.89
CA ASP A 77 3.90 2.64 4.60
C ASP A 77 3.32 3.75 3.72
N VAL A 78 3.17 3.43 2.43
CA VAL A 78 2.64 4.30 1.38
C VAL A 78 1.33 3.74 0.83
N ASP A 79 0.33 4.60 0.73
CA ASP A 79 -0.93 4.34 0.04
C ASP A 79 -0.86 4.93 -1.37
N VAL A 80 -1.24 4.16 -2.39
CA VAL A 80 -1.19 4.57 -3.79
C VAL A 80 -2.57 4.45 -4.42
N ALA A 81 -3.00 5.50 -5.12
CA ALA A 81 -4.26 5.53 -5.84
C ALA A 81 -4.05 5.90 -7.32
N ARG A 82 -4.64 5.11 -8.23
CA ARG A 82 -4.57 5.37 -9.69
C ARG A 82 -5.47 6.56 -10.05
N SER A 83 -5.10 7.30 -11.10
CA SER A 83 -5.92 8.45 -11.52
C SER A 83 -7.33 8.06 -11.97
N PRO A 84 -8.39 8.78 -11.52
CA PRO A 84 -9.76 8.56 -11.97
C PRO A 84 -10.05 9.08 -13.37
N VAL A 85 -9.14 9.88 -13.94
CA VAL A 85 -9.37 10.55 -15.22
C VAL A 85 -9.36 9.52 -16.36
N ALA A 86 -10.40 9.55 -17.20
CA ALA A 86 -10.50 8.69 -18.37
C ALA A 86 -9.33 8.92 -19.34
N GLY A 87 -8.85 7.86 -19.99
CA GLY A 87 -7.74 7.96 -20.93
C GLY A 87 -6.40 8.32 -20.27
N ASN A 88 -6.14 7.81 -19.07
CA ASN A 88 -4.87 7.97 -18.34
C ASN A 88 -3.68 7.27 -19.04
N THR A 89 -3.28 7.78 -20.21
CA THR A 89 -2.19 7.27 -21.04
C THR A 89 -0.81 7.50 -20.41
N SER A 90 -0.65 8.56 -19.64
CA SER A 90 0.57 8.82 -18.85
C SER A 90 0.71 7.91 -17.63
N ARG A 91 -0.34 7.15 -17.28
CA ARG A 91 -0.43 6.32 -16.06
C ARG A 91 -0.20 7.12 -14.78
N ARG A 92 -0.79 8.32 -14.69
CA ARG A 92 -0.77 9.17 -13.49
C ARG A 92 -1.33 8.42 -12.28
N PHE A 93 -0.66 8.58 -11.15
CA PHE A 93 -1.05 8.05 -9.84
C PHE A 93 -0.71 9.06 -8.74
N TYR A 94 -1.40 8.92 -7.62
CA TYR A 94 -1.28 9.76 -6.43
C TYR A 94 -0.90 8.89 -5.25
N TYR A 95 -0.10 9.41 -4.33
CA TYR A 95 0.32 8.63 -3.17
C TYR A 95 0.55 9.49 -1.93
N THR A 96 0.36 8.88 -0.77
CA THR A 96 0.57 9.49 0.55
C THR A 96 1.31 8.52 1.48
N GLY A 97 1.95 9.04 2.53
CA GLY A 97 2.76 8.25 3.47
C GLY A 97 4.27 8.31 3.23
N ASP A 98 4.70 8.91 2.13
CA ASP A 98 6.10 9.25 1.83
C ASP A 98 6.29 10.78 1.89
N GLY A 99 6.18 11.36 3.09
CA GLY A 99 6.16 12.81 3.28
C GLY A 99 4.79 13.41 2.96
N GLU A 100 4.79 14.55 2.27
CA GLU A 100 3.59 15.22 1.78
C GLU A 100 2.86 14.43 0.67
N PRO A 101 1.56 14.70 0.41
CA PRO A 101 0.86 14.09 -0.71
C PRO A 101 1.53 14.40 -2.04
N ARG A 102 1.78 13.36 -2.83
CA ARG A 102 2.57 13.43 -4.07
C ARG A 102 1.80 12.85 -5.24
N VAL A 103 2.19 13.30 -6.43
CA VAL A 103 1.69 12.84 -7.73
C VAL A 103 2.86 12.52 -8.64
N SER A 104 2.73 11.48 -9.44
CA SER A 104 3.66 11.19 -10.52
C SER A 104 2.96 10.52 -11.68
N ASP A 105 3.67 10.40 -12.80
CA ASP A 105 3.31 9.58 -13.95
C ASP A 105 4.41 8.53 -14.22
N TYR A 106 4.21 7.68 -15.23
CA TYR A 106 5.14 6.62 -15.56
C TYR A 106 6.55 7.16 -15.84
N GLU A 107 6.66 8.12 -16.76
CA GLU A 107 7.96 8.65 -17.20
C GLU A 107 8.73 9.34 -16.06
N THR A 108 8.02 10.09 -15.22
CA THR A 108 8.60 10.82 -14.09
C THR A 108 9.03 9.85 -12.97
N ALA A 109 8.20 8.85 -12.66
CA ALA A 109 8.48 7.89 -11.59
C ALA A 109 9.59 6.89 -11.95
N THR A 110 9.75 6.55 -13.23
CA THR A 110 10.67 5.49 -13.67
C THR A 110 11.92 6.03 -14.36
N ARG A 111 12.23 7.31 -14.18
CA ARG A 111 13.39 7.96 -14.80
C ARG A 111 14.70 7.42 -14.21
N GLY A 112 15.67 7.10 -15.06
CA GLY A 112 16.98 6.60 -14.63
C GLY A 112 16.95 5.15 -14.12
N THR A 113 17.96 4.78 -13.32
CA THR A 113 18.18 3.39 -12.86
C THR A 113 17.46 3.02 -11.56
N GLY A 114 16.67 3.92 -10.98
CA GLY A 114 16.06 3.77 -9.66
C GLY A 114 16.88 4.42 -8.54
N PRO A 115 16.44 4.36 -7.27
CA PRO A 115 15.20 3.74 -6.77
C PRO A 115 13.94 4.35 -7.38
N TYR A 116 12.87 3.56 -7.53
CA TYR A 116 11.59 4.06 -8.05
C TYR A 116 10.54 4.16 -6.92
N PRO A 117 9.76 5.26 -6.85
CA PRO A 117 9.73 6.37 -7.80
C PRO A 117 10.97 7.28 -7.69
N SER A 118 11.59 7.61 -8.83
CA SER A 118 12.77 8.46 -8.87
C SER A 118 12.43 9.96 -8.99
N GLY A 119 11.20 10.27 -9.40
CA GLY A 119 10.67 11.62 -9.49
C GLY A 119 9.19 11.67 -9.12
N CYS A 120 8.76 12.84 -8.65
CA CYS A 120 7.37 13.15 -8.32
C CYS A 120 7.17 14.68 -8.27
N PHE A 121 5.92 15.11 -8.12
CA PHE A 121 5.54 16.46 -7.75
C PHE A 121 4.66 16.44 -6.50
N VAL A 122 4.58 17.56 -5.78
CA VAL A 122 3.58 17.74 -4.72
C VAL A 122 2.17 17.73 -5.33
N LEU A 123 1.21 17.11 -4.64
CA LEU A 123 -0.18 17.09 -5.06
C LEU A 123 -0.85 18.43 -4.71
N GLY A 124 -1.52 19.04 -5.68
CA GLY A 124 -2.14 20.35 -5.57
C GLY A 124 -1.26 21.47 -6.12
N VAL A 125 -1.83 22.66 -6.25
CA VAL A 125 -1.15 23.82 -6.81
C VAL A 125 -1.17 24.96 -5.80
N THR A 126 0.01 25.46 -5.42
CA THR A 126 0.11 26.61 -4.51
C THR A 126 -0.50 27.86 -5.16
N PRO A 127 -1.38 28.59 -4.48
CA PRO A 127 -1.96 29.82 -5.01
C PRO A 127 -0.98 31.00 -4.97
N PRO A 128 -1.14 32.02 -5.84
CA PRO A 128 -0.44 33.29 -5.68
C PRO A 128 -0.80 33.94 -4.33
N LEU A 129 0.15 34.59 -3.67
CA LEU A 129 -0.03 35.18 -2.34
C LEU A 129 -0.34 36.68 -2.40
N LYS A 130 0.10 37.37 -3.45
CA LYS A 130 -0.05 38.82 -3.58
C LYS A 130 -1.30 39.20 -4.37
N ALA A 131 -2.01 40.22 -3.87
CA ALA A 131 -2.99 40.91 -4.66
C ALA A 131 -2.30 41.64 -5.85
N PRO A 132 -2.89 41.63 -7.05
CA PRO A 132 -2.43 42.48 -8.14
C PRO A 132 -2.38 43.97 -7.73
N ALA A 133 -1.42 44.71 -8.24
CA ALA A 133 -1.45 46.17 -8.16
C ALA A 133 -2.07 46.72 -9.45
N ILE A 134 -3.10 47.56 -9.31
CA ILE A 134 -3.84 48.12 -10.45
C ILE A 134 -3.44 49.57 -10.68
N SER A 135 -3.03 49.88 -11.91
CA SER A 135 -2.89 51.26 -12.41
C SER A 135 -3.71 51.43 -13.69
N ILE A 136 -4.40 52.56 -13.81
CA ILE A 136 -5.36 52.80 -14.90
C ILE A 136 -4.92 54.00 -15.72
N SER A 137 -5.08 53.91 -17.03
CA SER A 137 -4.77 55.00 -17.96
C SER A 137 -5.81 55.12 -19.07
N GLY A 138 -6.26 56.34 -19.34
CA GLY A 138 -7.23 56.65 -20.40
C GLY A 138 -8.68 56.27 -20.06
N GLY A 139 -9.51 56.21 -21.10
CA GLY A 139 -10.93 55.87 -21.03
C GLY A 139 -11.86 57.08 -20.98
N ALA A 140 -13.04 56.95 -21.61
CA ALA A 140 -14.11 57.94 -21.59
C ALA A 140 -15.52 57.31 -21.44
N GLY A 141 -15.59 55.98 -21.39
CA GLY A 141 -16.82 55.20 -21.27
C GLY A 141 -17.43 55.21 -19.87
N ALA A 142 -18.40 54.33 -19.63
CA ALA A 142 -19.07 54.23 -18.34
C ALA A 142 -18.08 53.85 -17.22
N VAL A 143 -18.26 54.41 -16.02
CA VAL A 143 -17.45 54.06 -14.85
C VAL A 143 -17.93 52.73 -14.29
N VAL A 144 -17.01 51.78 -14.15
CA VAL A 144 -17.24 50.43 -13.63
C VAL A 144 -16.25 50.13 -12.52
N THR A 145 -16.67 49.24 -11.62
CA THR A 145 -15.79 48.68 -10.59
C THR A 145 -15.41 47.26 -10.99
N ARG A 146 -14.12 46.98 -11.09
CA ARG A 146 -13.59 45.65 -11.42
C ARG A 146 -12.70 45.15 -10.29
N ALA A 147 -12.90 43.90 -9.88
CA ALA A 147 -11.94 43.18 -9.06
C ALA A 147 -11.19 42.16 -9.93
N TYR A 148 -9.88 42.09 -9.78
CA TYR A 148 -8.98 41.18 -10.49
C TYR A 148 -8.37 40.16 -9.54
N VAL A 149 -8.30 38.92 -10.02
CA VAL A 149 -7.56 37.82 -9.38
C VAL A 149 -6.75 37.08 -10.43
N CYS A 150 -5.73 36.34 -9.99
CA CYS A 150 -5.01 35.42 -10.85
C CYS A 150 -4.88 34.04 -10.21
N THR A 151 -4.81 33.01 -11.04
CA THR A 151 -4.57 31.62 -10.63
C THR A 151 -3.32 31.09 -11.32
N PHE A 152 -2.74 30.07 -10.73
CA PHE A 152 -1.63 29.31 -11.27
C PHE A 152 -2.15 28.04 -11.93
N VAL A 153 -1.68 27.71 -13.13
CA VAL A 153 -2.05 26.46 -13.83
C VAL A 153 -0.82 25.68 -14.24
N THR A 154 -0.73 24.42 -13.81
CA THR A 154 0.38 23.52 -14.13
C THR A 154 0.32 23.09 -15.60
N PRO A 155 1.42 22.54 -16.16
CA PRO A 155 1.41 21.93 -17.50
C PRO A 155 0.41 20.78 -17.65
N TRP A 156 -0.07 20.24 -16.53
CA TRP A 156 -1.08 19.19 -16.48
C TRP A 156 -2.52 19.71 -16.42
N GLY A 157 -2.72 21.03 -16.52
CA GLY A 157 -4.04 21.66 -16.48
C GLY A 157 -4.64 21.77 -15.07
N GLU A 158 -3.82 21.60 -14.03
CA GLU A 158 -4.26 21.70 -12.64
C GLU A 158 -4.20 23.16 -12.22
N GLU A 159 -5.30 23.69 -11.69
CA GLU A 159 -5.45 25.11 -11.38
C GLU A 159 -5.52 25.35 -9.87
N SER A 160 -4.85 26.38 -9.38
CA SER A 160 -4.85 26.80 -7.97
C SER A 160 -6.10 27.59 -7.60
N LYS A 161 -6.30 27.78 -6.29
CA LYS A 161 -7.10 28.88 -5.76
C LYS A 161 -6.63 30.25 -6.30
N PRO A 162 -7.52 31.24 -6.48
CA PRO A 162 -7.14 32.60 -6.85
C PRO A 162 -6.25 33.28 -5.80
N SER A 163 -5.46 34.24 -6.28
CA SER A 163 -4.81 35.26 -5.47
C SER A 163 -5.83 36.07 -4.66
N PRO A 164 -5.40 36.79 -3.61
CA PRO A 164 -6.21 37.88 -3.07
C PRO A 164 -6.64 38.85 -4.18
N ALA A 165 -7.88 39.35 -4.09
CA ALA A 165 -8.44 40.23 -5.09
C ALA A 165 -7.92 41.67 -4.94
N ALA A 166 -7.75 42.34 -6.07
CA ALA A 166 -7.51 43.77 -6.13
C ALA A 166 -8.66 44.46 -6.86
N THR A 167 -9.23 45.51 -6.27
CA THR A 167 -10.40 46.21 -6.82
C THR A 167 -10.08 47.65 -7.14
N ALA A 168 -10.53 48.13 -8.28
CA ALA A 168 -10.48 49.55 -8.63
C ALA A 168 -11.69 49.97 -9.46
N THR A 169 -11.92 51.28 -9.55
CA THR A 169 -13.06 51.88 -10.24
C THR A 169 -12.56 52.90 -11.25
N ALA A 170 -12.93 52.74 -12.52
CA ALA A 170 -12.61 53.67 -13.61
C ALA A 170 -13.47 53.40 -14.84
N ASN A 171 -13.23 54.12 -15.94
CA ASN A 171 -13.93 53.93 -17.20
C ASN A 171 -13.70 52.50 -17.76
N ALA A 172 -14.76 51.87 -18.25
CA ALA A 172 -14.75 50.48 -18.73
C ALA A 172 -13.81 50.24 -19.93
N ASP A 173 -13.63 51.28 -20.75
CA ASP A 173 -12.77 51.33 -21.93
C ASP A 173 -11.34 51.83 -21.64
N ALA A 174 -11.00 52.09 -20.38
CA ALA A 174 -9.64 52.41 -19.98
C ALA A 174 -8.71 51.19 -20.11
N ALA A 175 -7.39 51.41 -20.13
CA ALA A 175 -6.41 50.35 -20.01
C ALA A 175 -6.18 50.03 -18.52
N TRP A 176 -6.46 48.80 -18.10
CA TRP A 176 -6.32 48.34 -16.71
C TRP A 176 -5.01 47.54 -16.59
N MET A 177 -3.96 48.21 -16.13
CA MET A 177 -2.62 47.62 -16.01
C MET A 177 -2.47 46.95 -14.65
N LEU A 178 -2.30 45.63 -14.66
CA LEU A 178 -1.97 44.79 -13.52
C LEU A 178 -0.46 44.65 -13.40
N SER A 179 0.06 44.78 -12.18
CA SER A 179 1.45 44.53 -11.81
C SER A 179 1.52 43.78 -10.49
N ASN A 180 2.73 43.51 -9.98
CA ASN A 180 2.95 42.76 -8.73
C ASN A 180 2.34 41.34 -8.76
N LEU A 181 2.23 40.73 -9.94
CA LEU A 181 1.75 39.36 -10.07
C LEU A 181 2.87 38.39 -9.68
N ASP A 182 2.62 37.49 -8.73
CA ASP A 182 3.62 36.51 -8.29
C ASP A 182 4.10 35.62 -9.44
N THR A 183 5.38 35.23 -9.42
CA THR A 183 5.93 34.18 -10.28
C THR A 183 5.68 32.80 -9.67
N ALA A 184 5.89 31.72 -10.42
CA ALA A 184 5.75 30.36 -9.90
C ALA A 184 6.57 30.13 -8.62
N PRO A 185 6.10 29.27 -7.68
CA PRO A 185 6.83 28.99 -6.44
C PRO A 185 8.20 28.35 -6.72
N PRO A 186 9.26 28.78 -6.02
CA PRO A 186 10.59 28.21 -6.22
C PRO A 186 10.65 26.76 -5.69
N ASN A 187 11.37 25.91 -6.42
CA ASN A 187 11.65 24.53 -6.02
C ASN A 187 12.98 24.37 -5.29
N SER A 188 13.83 25.39 -5.35
CA SER A 188 15.12 25.45 -4.66
C SER A 188 15.53 26.90 -4.45
N GLY A 189 16.49 27.11 -3.56
CA GLY A 189 17.04 28.41 -3.24
C GLY A 189 18.23 28.33 -2.30
N THR A 190 18.50 29.42 -1.60
CA THR A 190 19.66 29.60 -0.73
C THR A 190 19.29 29.68 0.74
N VAL A 191 20.14 29.11 1.59
CA VAL A 191 20.07 29.29 3.04
C VAL A 191 20.87 30.55 3.39
N THR A 192 20.22 31.49 4.07
CA THR A 192 20.80 32.79 4.42
C THR A 192 21.21 32.88 5.88
N GLY A 193 20.78 31.93 6.71
CA GLY A 193 21.19 31.79 8.10
C GLY A 193 20.52 30.61 8.78
N ALA A 194 21.05 30.18 9.93
CA ALA A 194 20.36 29.22 10.78
C ALA A 194 20.68 29.47 12.26
N SER A 195 19.66 29.34 13.11
CA SER A 195 19.73 29.56 14.56
C SER A 195 19.30 28.30 15.29
N ARG A 196 20.21 27.75 16.11
CA ARG A 196 19.94 26.54 16.89
C ARG A 196 19.01 26.79 18.07
N ASN A 197 18.43 25.71 18.59
CA ASN A 197 17.54 25.69 19.75
C ASN A 197 16.44 26.75 19.69
N THR A 198 16.00 27.05 18.48
CA THR A 198 14.99 28.08 18.19
C THR A 198 13.91 27.39 17.36
N PRO A 199 12.63 27.42 17.78
CA PRO A 199 12.08 28.10 18.96
C PRO A 199 12.33 27.36 20.30
N LEU A 200 12.75 26.10 20.27
CA LEU A 200 12.99 25.28 21.46
C LEU A 200 14.18 24.31 21.26
N PRO A 201 14.76 23.75 22.33
CA PRO A 201 15.84 22.76 22.22
C PRO A 201 15.49 21.61 21.27
N GLY A 202 16.45 21.17 20.47
CA GLY A 202 16.23 20.11 19.47
C GLY A 202 15.64 20.58 18.15
N HIS A 203 15.47 21.89 17.96
CA HIS A 203 15.04 22.50 16.70
C HIS A 203 16.06 23.52 16.20
N VAL A 204 16.08 23.70 14.88
CA VAL A 204 16.84 24.75 14.20
C VAL A 204 15.88 25.59 13.38
N GLU A 205 15.93 26.90 13.58
CA GLU A 205 15.26 27.89 12.74
C GLU A 205 16.20 28.24 11.58
N VAL A 206 15.81 27.90 10.35
CA VAL A 206 16.59 28.15 9.13
C VAL A 206 15.95 29.33 8.38
N MET A 207 16.74 30.33 8.04
CA MET A 207 16.35 31.45 7.20
C MET A 207 16.67 31.14 5.74
N LEU A 208 15.68 31.31 4.87
CA LEU A 208 15.77 31.04 3.44
C LEU A 208 15.63 32.35 2.64
N ASP A 209 16.02 32.32 1.37
CA ASP A 209 15.73 33.39 0.42
C ASP A 209 14.22 33.51 0.09
N SER A 210 13.49 32.39 0.13
CA SER A 210 12.03 32.37 -0.03
C SER A 210 11.42 31.19 0.71
N VAL A 211 10.22 31.39 1.25
CA VAL A 211 9.37 30.29 1.75
C VAL A 211 8.07 30.14 0.96
N PHE A 212 7.98 30.78 -0.21
CA PHE A 212 6.77 30.76 -1.01
C PHE A 212 6.42 29.33 -1.46
N GLY A 213 5.23 28.86 -1.03
CA GLY A 213 4.69 27.54 -1.29
C GLY A 213 5.22 26.44 -0.38
N LEU A 214 6.05 26.74 0.62
CA LEU A 214 6.46 25.76 1.64
C LEU A 214 5.37 25.65 2.70
N ARG A 215 5.06 24.42 3.12
CA ARG A 215 4.08 24.14 4.18
C ARG A 215 4.72 23.30 5.27
N ALA A 216 4.20 23.39 6.49
CA ALA A 216 4.55 22.43 7.54
C ALA A 216 4.24 20.99 7.05
N HIS A 217 5.02 20.02 7.51
CA HIS A 217 5.01 18.61 7.11
C HIS A 217 5.59 18.28 5.72
N GLU A 218 5.85 19.26 4.84
CA GLU A 218 6.58 19.00 3.59
C GLU A 218 8.05 18.68 3.85
N GLU A 219 8.63 17.84 2.99
CA GLU A 219 10.04 17.48 3.08
C GLU A 219 10.94 18.45 2.29
N ILE A 220 12.00 18.93 2.94
CA ILE A 220 13.02 19.82 2.36
C ILE A 220 14.41 19.23 2.57
N THR A 221 15.25 19.28 1.54
CA THR A 221 16.65 18.86 1.57
C THR A 221 17.54 20.10 1.65
N PHE A 222 18.47 20.12 2.59
CA PHE A 222 19.57 21.09 2.57
C PHE A 222 20.87 20.44 2.12
N ALA A 223 21.74 21.25 1.54
CA ALA A 223 23.09 20.85 1.14
C ALA A 223 24.04 22.05 1.23
N SER A 224 25.35 21.77 1.27
CA SER A 224 26.41 22.80 1.27
C SER A 224 26.36 23.81 2.43
N VAL A 225 25.74 23.46 3.56
CA VAL A 225 25.73 24.26 4.79
C VAL A 225 27.06 24.06 5.51
N SER A 226 27.75 25.16 5.82
CA SER A 226 29.02 25.17 6.56
C SER A 226 28.80 25.43 8.05
N GLY A 227 29.57 24.74 8.89
CA GLY A 227 29.51 24.80 10.36
C GLY A 227 28.40 23.97 11.01
N MET A 228 27.30 23.71 10.29
CA MET A 228 26.20 22.85 10.69
C MET A 228 26.02 21.71 9.70
N THR A 229 26.97 20.75 9.70
CA THR A 229 27.05 19.71 8.67
C THR A 229 25.87 18.75 8.70
N ASP A 230 25.27 18.53 9.87
CA ASP A 230 24.15 17.58 10.03
C ASP A 230 22.84 18.16 9.49
N LEU A 231 22.80 19.47 9.24
CA LEU A 231 21.71 20.09 8.49
C LEU A 231 21.72 19.67 7.02
N ASN A 232 22.82 19.15 6.47
CA ASN A 232 22.91 18.69 5.07
C ASN A 232 22.20 17.34 4.87
N ALA A 233 20.89 17.32 5.10
CA ALA A 233 20.01 16.15 5.00
C ALA A 233 18.59 16.60 4.62
N THR A 234 17.67 15.63 4.52
CA THR A 234 16.24 15.88 4.31
C THR A 234 15.51 15.93 5.64
N PHE A 235 14.65 16.92 5.83
CA PHE A 235 13.84 17.12 7.03
C PHE A 235 12.38 17.38 6.66
N ALA A 236 11.46 16.92 7.50
CA ALA A 236 10.10 17.42 7.50
C ALA A 236 10.06 18.81 8.16
N ILE A 237 9.43 19.77 7.51
CA ILE A 237 9.28 21.12 8.04
C ILE A 237 8.32 21.10 9.24
N HIS A 238 8.78 21.59 10.39
CA HIS A 238 7.93 21.71 11.59
C HIS A 238 6.98 22.90 11.48
N SER A 239 7.49 24.06 11.07
CA SER A 239 6.68 25.27 10.88
C SER A 239 7.31 26.22 9.87
N VAL A 240 6.50 27.12 9.32
CA VAL A 240 6.89 28.13 8.32
C VAL A 240 6.45 29.51 8.81
N ASN A 241 7.35 30.48 8.76
CA ASN A 241 7.07 31.89 8.99
C ASN A 241 7.33 32.69 7.70
N ALA A 242 6.26 32.99 6.97
CA ALA A 242 6.30 33.74 5.72
C ALA A 242 6.68 35.22 5.89
N GLY A 243 6.48 35.81 7.07
CA GLY A 243 6.85 37.21 7.32
C GLY A 243 8.36 37.44 7.40
N THR A 244 9.12 36.41 7.76
CA THR A 244 10.58 36.48 7.95
C THR A 244 11.37 35.53 7.06
N ASN A 245 10.71 34.81 6.13
CA ASN A 245 11.30 33.73 5.33
C ASN A 245 12.05 32.70 6.17
N LYS A 246 11.44 32.24 7.26
CA LYS A 246 12.04 31.25 8.15
C LYS A 246 11.23 29.97 8.20
N ILE A 247 11.92 28.85 8.36
CA ILE A 247 11.32 27.56 8.65
C ILE A 247 11.98 26.95 9.88
N VAL A 248 11.28 26.02 10.53
CA VAL A 248 11.81 25.26 11.65
C VAL A 248 11.93 23.80 11.25
N VAL A 249 13.07 23.18 11.52
CA VAL A 249 13.31 21.75 11.32
C VAL A 249 13.83 21.11 12.60
N PRO A 250 13.52 19.82 12.87
CA PRO A 250 14.06 19.11 14.01
C PRO A 250 15.54 18.78 13.77
N LEU A 251 16.43 19.27 14.62
CA LEU A 251 17.85 18.90 14.63
C LEU A 251 18.39 19.07 16.05
N SER A 252 18.85 17.97 16.65
CA SER A 252 19.31 17.92 18.06
C SER A 252 20.82 18.03 18.22
N THR A 253 21.59 17.98 17.12
CA THR A 253 23.04 17.99 17.18
C THR A 253 23.59 19.37 17.50
N THR A 254 24.69 19.41 18.26
CA THR A 254 25.27 20.67 18.75
C THR A 254 26.26 21.20 17.73
N GLN A 255 25.75 21.97 16.77
CA GLN A 255 26.53 22.60 15.70
C GLN A 255 26.12 24.07 15.52
N ILE A 256 26.99 24.86 14.88
CA ILE A 256 26.80 26.31 14.71
C ILE A 256 26.88 26.63 13.23
N TYR A 257 25.86 27.30 12.70
CA TYR A 257 25.88 27.78 11.32
C TYR A 257 27.01 28.81 11.15
N ILE A 258 27.84 28.61 10.11
CA ILE A 258 28.90 29.55 9.73
C ILE A 258 28.50 30.32 8.48
N ALA A 259 28.20 29.62 7.38
CA ALA A 259 27.87 30.24 6.09
C ALA A 259 27.30 29.22 5.10
N GLY A 260 26.78 29.75 3.98
CA GLY A 260 26.36 28.97 2.81
C GLY A 260 25.09 28.16 3.03
N GLY A 261 24.87 27.23 2.10
CA GLY A 261 23.72 26.34 2.10
C GLY A 261 22.75 26.61 0.97
N THR A 262 22.21 25.52 0.43
CA THR A 262 21.11 25.51 -0.53
C THR A 262 19.98 24.67 0.03
N TRP A 263 18.76 25.00 -0.34
CA TRP A 263 17.60 24.16 -0.05
C TRP A 263 16.92 23.74 -1.35
N ALA A 264 16.31 22.56 -1.34
CA ALA A 264 15.47 22.05 -2.42
C ALA A 264 14.29 21.27 -1.84
N ARG A 265 13.11 21.37 -2.47
CA ARG A 265 11.96 20.56 -2.09
C ARG A 265 12.22 19.10 -2.43
N LYS A 266 11.77 18.17 -1.58
CA LYS A 266 11.81 16.75 -1.93
C LYS A 266 10.77 16.41 -3.00
N ALA A 267 9.55 16.93 -2.88
CA ALA A 267 8.58 16.95 -3.97
C ALA A 267 8.46 18.38 -4.55
N PRO A 268 9.00 18.64 -5.74
CA PRO A 268 8.87 19.95 -6.38
C PRO A 268 7.42 20.25 -6.79
N HIS A 269 7.10 21.54 -6.94
CA HIS A 269 5.94 21.99 -7.70
C HIS A 269 6.19 21.78 -9.19
N ASN A 270 5.15 21.41 -9.94
CA ASN A 270 5.21 21.25 -11.40
C ASN A 270 5.19 22.60 -12.12
N THR A 271 6.31 23.33 -12.06
CA THR A 271 6.41 24.72 -12.51
C THR A 271 6.94 24.89 -13.93
N HIS A 272 7.43 23.82 -14.57
CA HIS A 272 8.05 23.90 -15.89
C HIS A 272 7.00 24.08 -17.00
N GLY A 273 6.86 25.28 -17.56
CA GLY A 273 5.80 25.59 -18.53
C GLY A 273 4.47 26.00 -17.85
N MET A 274 4.53 26.32 -16.57
CA MET A 274 3.40 26.82 -15.80
C MET A 274 2.92 28.18 -16.35
N ILE A 275 1.60 28.37 -16.34
CA ILE A 275 0.94 29.60 -16.79
C ILE A 275 0.16 30.23 -15.64
N LYS A 276 -0.29 31.46 -15.85
CA LYS A 276 -1.27 32.14 -15.00
C LYS A 276 -2.50 32.51 -15.80
N ARG A 277 -3.67 32.33 -15.21
CA ARG A 277 -4.94 32.84 -15.75
C ARG A 277 -5.35 34.09 -14.97
N ILE A 278 -5.80 35.12 -15.68
CA ILE A 278 -6.31 36.37 -15.14
C ILE A 278 -7.83 36.35 -15.23
N TYR A 279 -8.48 36.70 -14.12
CA TYR A 279 -9.92 36.83 -14.04
C TYR A 279 -10.31 38.22 -13.57
N ARG A 280 -11.47 38.71 -14.02
CA ARG A 280 -12.07 39.95 -13.52
C ARG A 280 -13.55 39.78 -13.22
N THR A 281 -14.09 40.57 -12.30
CA THR A 281 -15.51 40.55 -12.01
C THR A 281 -16.33 41.17 -13.14
N LEU A 282 -17.41 40.50 -13.51
CA LEU A 282 -18.54 41.11 -14.23
C LEU A 282 -19.77 41.06 -13.33
N SER A 283 -20.53 42.15 -13.29
CA SER A 283 -21.77 42.23 -12.52
C SER A 283 -22.96 42.18 -13.47
N THR A 284 -23.81 41.17 -13.27
CA THR A 284 -25.13 41.09 -13.88
C THR A 284 -26.20 41.51 -12.86
N SER A 285 -27.47 41.53 -13.26
CA SER A 285 -28.57 41.80 -12.34
C SER A 285 -28.76 40.72 -11.27
N GLU A 286 -28.14 39.54 -11.43
CA GLU A 286 -28.34 38.38 -10.55
C GLU A 286 -27.11 38.04 -9.70
N ALA A 287 -25.89 38.24 -10.22
CA ALA A 287 -24.65 37.89 -9.52
C ALA A 287 -23.45 38.77 -9.95
N THR A 288 -22.38 38.72 -9.16
CA THR A 288 -21.06 39.25 -9.55
C THR A 288 -20.06 38.10 -9.52
N GLU A 289 -19.55 37.73 -10.68
CA GLU A 289 -18.73 36.53 -10.88
C GLU A 289 -17.40 36.87 -11.55
N TYR A 290 -16.37 36.08 -11.27
CA TYR A 290 -15.06 36.23 -11.90
C TYR A 290 -15.04 35.50 -13.23
N HIS A 291 -14.87 36.23 -14.33
CA HIS A 291 -14.76 35.69 -15.68
C HIS A 291 -13.31 35.71 -16.17
N TYR A 292 -12.95 34.70 -16.95
CA TYR A 292 -11.65 34.59 -17.58
C TYR A 292 -11.38 35.75 -18.55
N VAL A 293 -10.19 36.35 -18.42
CA VAL A 293 -9.73 37.46 -19.29
C VAL A 293 -8.62 37.00 -20.21
N ALA A 294 -7.55 36.43 -19.64
CA ALA A 294 -6.36 36.06 -20.39
C ALA A 294 -5.50 35.01 -19.70
N THR A 295 -4.64 34.38 -20.49
CA THR A 295 -3.57 33.50 -20.01
C THR A 295 -2.22 34.16 -20.30
N ILE A 296 -1.35 34.20 -19.30
CA ILE A 296 0.02 34.71 -19.41
C ILE A 296 1.03 33.68 -18.89
N PRO A 297 2.32 33.73 -19.30
CA PRO A 297 3.35 32.89 -18.71
C PRO A 297 3.48 33.12 -17.19
N ALA A 298 3.76 32.09 -16.40
CA ALA A 298 3.89 32.25 -14.94
C ALA A 298 5.01 33.21 -14.53
N ILE A 299 6.02 33.43 -15.39
CA ILE A 299 7.12 34.37 -15.15
C ILE A 299 6.72 35.85 -15.30
N ALA A 300 5.61 36.15 -15.98
CA ALA A 300 5.21 37.52 -16.27
C ALA A 300 4.66 38.19 -15.01
N THR A 301 5.22 39.32 -14.58
CA THR A 301 4.80 40.02 -13.35
C THR A 301 3.77 41.12 -13.58
N ALA A 302 3.36 41.33 -14.83
CA ALA A 302 2.40 42.34 -15.23
C ALA A 302 1.55 41.89 -16.44
N TYR A 303 0.36 42.46 -16.58
CA TYR A 303 -0.55 42.26 -17.70
C TYR A 303 -1.41 43.52 -17.89
N THR A 304 -1.72 43.91 -19.12
CA THR A 304 -2.63 45.04 -19.38
C THR A 304 -3.92 44.51 -19.97
N ASP A 305 -5.02 44.70 -19.25
CA ASP A 305 -6.36 44.36 -19.70
C ASP A 305 -6.96 45.51 -20.51
N THR A 306 -7.25 45.22 -21.78
CA THR A 306 -7.97 46.09 -22.72
C THR A 306 -9.19 45.38 -23.31
N ALA A 307 -9.60 44.24 -22.74
CA ALA A 307 -10.70 43.43 -23.27
C ALA A 307 -12.06 44.08 -22.96
N SER A 308 -12.98 44.03 -23.92
CA SER A 308 -14.36 44.51 -23.72
C SER A 308 -15.12 43.62 -22.73
N ASP A 309 -16.16 44.16 -22.07
CA ASP A 309 -16.99 43.35 -21.17
C ASP A 309 -17.74 42.24 -21.93
N GLU A 310 -18.06 42.45 -23.21
CA GLU A 310 -18.68 41.45 -24.08
C GLU A 310 -17.75 40.27 -24.33
N ASP A 311 -16.47 40.52 -24.61
CA ASP A 311 -15.47 39.45 -24.83
C ASP A 311 -15.23 38.65 -23.56
N VAL A 312 -15.13 39.32 -22.41
CA VAL A 312 -14.89 38.67 -21.12
C VAL A 312 -16.11 37.88 -20.65
N ALA A 313 -17.33 38.31 -20.99
CA ALA A 313 -18.55 37.57 -20.67
C ALA A 313 -18.64 36.20 -21.37
N LEU A 314 -17.94 36.02 -22.50
CA LEU A 314 -17.81 34.72 -23.18
C LEU A 314 -16.80 33.79 -22.49
N GLY A 315 -16.00 34.31 -21.55
CA GLY A 315 -15.01 33.57 -20.79
C GLY A 315 -15.63 32.69 -19.70
N GLU A 316 -14.94 31.59 -19.38
CA GLU A 316 -15.30 30.68 -18.28
C GLU A 316 -15.34 31.43 -16.94
N ILE A 317 -16.36 31.12 -16.12
CA ILE A 317 -16.43 31.58 -14.73
C ILE A 317 -15.37 30.82 -13.92
N LEU A 318 -14.63 31.51 -13.06
CA LEU A 318 -13.57 30.95 -12.22
C LEU A 318 -14.03 29.68 -11.49
N PRO A 319 -13.58 28.48 -11.90
CA PRO A 319 -14.04 27.24 -11.28
C PRO A 319 -13.32 26.94 -9.96
N SER A 320 -12.12 27.50 -9.77
CA SER A 320 -11.19 27.12 -8.72
C SER A 320 -11.23 27.98 -7.46
N ALA A 321 -12.31 28.75 -7.26
CA ALA A 321 -12.43 29.69 -6.14
C ALA A 321 -12.14 29.07 -4.76
N ASN A 322 -12.47 27.78 -4.59
CA ASN A 322 -12.29 27.03 -3.34
C ASN A 322 -11.34 25.83 -3.48
N TRP A 323 -10.55 25.74 -4.55
CA TRP A 323 -9.65 24.60 -4.79
C TRP A 323 -8.37 24.75 -3.98
N GLU A 324 -8.40 24.27 -2.74
CA GLU A 324 -7.24 24.21 -1.87
C GLU A 324 -6.36 22.99 -2.21
N MET A 325 -5.08 23.09 -1.85
CA MET A 325 -4.19 21.92 -1.85
C MET A 325 -4.62 20.91 -0.77
N PRO A 326 -4.35 19.61 -0.94
CA PRO A 326 -4.53 18.65 0.16
C PRO A 326 -3.69 19.08 1.37
N PRO A 327 -4.14 18.80 2.61
CA PRO A 327 -3.31 18.92 3.80
C PRO A 327 -1.96 18.22 3.61
N ALA A 328 -0.88 18.85 4.06
CA ALA A 328 0.48 18.34 3.84
C ALA A 328 0.78 17.06 4.66
N ASP A 329 -0.06 16.73 5.65
CA ASP A 329 0.03 15.53 6.48
C ASP A 329 -1.05 14.48 6.16
N LEU A 330 -1.77 14.64 5.04
CA LEU A 330 -2.79 13.72 4.56
C LEU A 330 -2.22 12.32 4.32
N LYS A 331 -2.92 11.29 4.80
CA LYS A 331 -2.59 9.85 4.66
C LYS A 331 -3.77 9.07 4.10
N GLY A 332 -3.52 7.82 3.68
CA GLY A 332 -4.59 6.90 3.28
C GLY A 332 -5.26 7.25 1.97
N ILE A 333 -4.52 7.79 0.98
CA ILE A 333 -5.18 8.26 -0.25
C ILE A 333 -5.85 7.10 -0.99
N LEU A 334 -7.12 7.27 -1.32
CA LEU A 334 -7.88 6.36 -2.17
C LEU A 334 -8.78 7.16 -3.11
N ILE A 335 -9.18 6.53 -4.21
CA ILE A 335 -10.12 7.10 -5.18
C ILE A 335 -11.40 6.29 -5.13
N LEU A 336 -12.52 6.96 -4.85
CA LEU A 336 -13.85 6.38 -4.88
C LEU A 336 -14.32 6.17 -6.34
N PRO A 337 -15.29 5.25 -6.60
CA PRO A 337 -15.75 4.96 -7.96
C PRO A 337 -16.34 6.15 -8.73
N ASN A 338 -16.79 7.19 -8.03
CA ASN A 338 -17.29 8.46 -8.61
C ASN A 338 -16.16 9.45 -8.98
N GLY A 339 -14.89 9.06 -8.84
CA GLY A 339 -13.73 9.88 -9.16
C GLY A 339 -13.31 10.87 -8.07
N VAL A 340 -13.94 10.82 -6.90
CA VAL A 340 -13.57 11.64 -5.73
C VAL A 340 -12.37 11.00 -5.02
N ALA A 341 -11.31 11.77 -4.78
CA ALA A 341 -10.23 11.34 -3.91
C ALA A 341 -10.62 11.56 -2.45
N ALA A 342 -10.25 10.61 -1.59
CA ALA A 342 -10.40 10.72 -0.15
C ALA A 342 -9.07 10.43 0.54
N GLY A 343 -8.87 11.04 1.70
CA GLY A 343 -7.72 10.82 2.58
C GLY A 343 -8.05 11.36 3.96
N PHE A 344 -7.19 11.13 4.94
CA PHE A 344 -7.42 11.61 6.31
C PHE A 344 -6.20 12.28 6.90
N SER A 345 -6.43 13.21 7.82
CA SER A 345 -5.41 13.79 8.70
C SER A 345 -5.97 13.86 10.12
N GLY A 346 -5.27 13.25 11.08
CA GLY A 346 -5.74 13.12 12.46
C GLY A 346 -7.12 12.47 12.54
N ASN A 347 -8.13 13.24 12.95
CA ASN A 347 -9.53 12.85 13.07
C ASN A 347 -10.43 13.43 11.95
N GLU A 348 -9.86 14.02 10.90
CA GLU A 348 -10.61 14.58 9.76
C GLU A 348 -10.46 13.72 8.51
N VAL A 349 -11.58 13.50 7.80
CA VAL A 349 -11.60 12.99 6.43
C VAL A 349 -11.71 14.18 5.48
N HIS A 350 -10.86 14.20 4.47
CA HIS A 350 -10.86 15.18 3.40
C HIS A 350 -11.35 14.53 2.11
N PHE A 351 -12.06 15.30 1.28
CA PHE A 351 -12.49 14.87 -0.05
C PHE A 351 -12.06 15.88 -1.11
N SER A 352 -11.72 15.40 -2.29
CA SER A 352 -11.42 16.23 -3.45
C SER A 352 -12.67 16.58 -4.26
N GLU A 353 -12.52 17.52 -5.17
CA GLU A 353 -13.43 17.66 -6.31
C GLU A 353 -13.44 16.37 -7.16
N PRO A 354 -14.60 15.96 -7.73
CA PRO A 354 -14.67 14.80 -8.61
C PRO A 354 -13.73 14.93 -9.81
N PHE A 355 -12.97 13.87 -10.09
CA PHE A 355 -11.97 13.81 -11.18
C PHE A 355 -10.87 14.87 -11.11
N LYS A 356 -10.76 15.61 -9.98
CA LYS A 356 -9.72 16.62 -9.73
C LYS A 356 -9.03 16.35 -8.39
N PRO A 357 -8.18 15.30 -8.28
CA PRO A 357 -7.49 14.95 -7.03
C PRO A 357 -6.50 16.00 -6.51
N TYR A 358 -6.30 17.10 -7.24
CA TYR A 358 -5.47 18.24 -6.85
C TYR A 358 -6.26 19.34 -6.10
N ALA A 359 -7.59 19.26 -6.03
CA ALA A 359 -8.46 20.29 -5.44
C ALA A 359 -9.24 19.72 -4.24
N TRP A 360 -8.99 20.21 -3.03
CA TRP A 360 -9.53 19.70 -1.76
C TRP A 360 -10.26 20.78 -0.95
N PRO A 361 -11.46 21.22 -1.38
CA PRO A 361 -12.19 22.28 -0.70
C PRO A 361 -12.42 22.01 0.79
N THR A 362 -12.17 23.02 1.62
CA THR A 362 -12.36 22.94 3.08
C THR A 362 -13.81 22.63 3.46
N ALA A 363 -14.78 23.01 2.62
CA ALA A 363 -16.20 22.72 2.83
C ALA A 363 -16.55 21.22 2.83
N TYR A 364 -15.70 20.37 2.24
CA TYR A 364 -15.96 18.93 2.17
C TYR A 364 -15.38 18.15 3.35
N ARG A 365 -14.63 18.80 4.25
CA ARG A 365 -14.00 18.14 5.40
C ARG A 365 -15.04 17.61 6.36
N GLN A 366 -14.83 16.39 6.82
CA GLN A 366 -15.67 15.73 7.82
C GLN A 366 -14.83 15.40 9.05
N THR A 367 -15.17 16.02 10.17
CA THR A 367 -14.47 15.79 11.45
C THR A 367 -15.17 14.67 12.23
N TYR A 368 -14.37 13.75 12.75
CA TYR A 368 -14.83 12.66 13.61
C TYR A 368 -14.34 12.84 15.05
N ASP A 369 -14.94 12.12 16.01
CA ASP A 369 -14.62 12.27 17.44
C ASP A 369 -13.35 11.51 17.88
N GLN A 370 -12.76 10.72 17.00
CA GLN A 370 -11.58 9.89 17.27
C GLN A 370 -10.59 9.90 16.12
N ASP A 371 -9.31 9.70 16.45
CA ASP A 371 -8.23 9.62 15.47
C ASP A 371 -8.43 8.43 14.51
N ILE A 372 -8.25 8.72 13.23
CA ILE A 372 -8.40 7.77 12.14
C ILE A 372 -7.07 7.03 11.96
N VAL A 373 -7.15 5.70 11.85
CA VAL A 373 -5.99 4.82 11.62
C VAL A 373 -5.88 4.44 10.14
N ALA A 374 -7.02 4.16 9.52
CA ALA A 374 -7.11 3.76 8.12
C ALA A 374 -8.48 4.12 7.55
N ILE A 375 -8.54 4.23 6.22
CA ILE A 375 -9.79 4.35 5.48
C ILE A 375 -9.81 3.31 4.36
N GLY A 376 -11.00 2.81 4.04
CA GLY A 376 -11.23 1.95 2.89
C GLY A 376 -12.58 2.26 2.26
N PHE A 377 -12.93 1.59 1.17
CA PHE A 377 -14.25 1.75 0.56
C PHE A 377 -14.82 0.41 0.11
N THR A 378 -16.15 0.35 0.09
CA THR A 378 -16.94 -0.75 -0.44
C THR A 378 -18.12 -0.19 -1.23
N GLY A 379 -18.14 -0.43 -2.54
CA GLY A 379 -19.06 0.28 -3.44
C GLY A 379 -18.85 1.79 -3.34
N THR A 380 -19.89 2.53 -2.95
CA THR A 380 -19.86 3.98 -2.73
C THR A 380 -19.73 4.38 -1.24
N THR A 381 -19.59 3.40 -0.35
CA THR A 381 -19.47 3.66 1.10
C THR A 381 -18.00 3.72 1.47
N LEU A 382 -17.56 4.84 2.02
CA LEU A 382 -16.27 4.95 2.68
C LEU A 382 -16.40 4.39 4.10
N VAL A 383 -15.45 3.57 4.51
CA VAL A 383 -15.33 3.02 5.85
C VAL A 383 -14.12 3.66 6.52
N GLY A 384 -14.35 4.39 7.60
CA GLY A 384 -13.30 4.95 8.43
C GLY A 384 -13.04 4.07 9.64
N MET A 385 -11.80 3.57 9.77
CA MET A 385 -11.37 2.80 10.93
C MET A 385 -10.54 3.66 11.88
N THR A 386 -10.90 3.66 13.16
CA THR A 386 -10.36 4.59 14.16
C THR A 386 -9.70 3.86 15.33
N GLN A 387 -9.18 4.61 16.29
CA GLN A 387 -8.70 4.08 17.57
C GLN A 387 -9.82 3.64 18.54
N GLY A 388 -11.10 3.69 18.14
CA GLY A 388 -12.22 3.23 18.95
C GLY A 388 -13.40 2.73 18.12
N ASN A 389 -14.36 3.60 17.80
CA ASN A 389 -15.54 3.27 17.02
C ASN A 389 -15.30 3.55 15.54
N PRO A 390 -15.46 2.56 14.65
CA PRO A 390 -15.44 2.81 13.22
C PRO A 390 -16.69 3.60 12.79
N PHE A 391 -16.62 4.21 11.62
CA PHE A 391 -17.74 4.91 11.00
C PHE A 391 -17.82 4.61 9.51
N THR A 392 -18.97 4.88 8.92
CA THR A 392 -19.18 4.85 7.48
C THR A 392 -19.57 6.24 6.99
N ILE A 393 -19.18 6.58 5.76
CA ILE A 393 -19.66 7.77 5.05
C ILE A 393 -20.28 7.29 3.74
N THR A 394 -21.52 7.66 3.53
CA THR A 394 -22.24 7.40 2.27
C THR A 394 -22.51 8.71 1.55
N GLY A 395 -22.42 8.68 0.22
CA GLY A 395 -22.73 9.84 -0.60
C GLY A 395 -22.17 9.69 -2.00
N VAL A 396 -22.70 10.48 -2.92
CA VAL A 396 -22.25 10.52 -4.32
C VAL A 396 -21.55 11.83 -4.66
N GLU A 397 -21.85 12.90 -3.92
CA GLU A 397 -21.26 14.23 -4.09
C GLU A 397 -20.51 14.64 -2.81
N PRO A 398 -19.30 15.19 -2.91
CA PRO A 398 -18.51 15.58 -1.74
C PRO A 398 -19.24 16.52 -0.75
N VAL A 399 -20.06 17.43 -1.27
CA VAL A 399 -20.81 18.41 -0.45
C VAL A 399 -21.90 17.76 0.41
N THR A 400 -22.45 16.62 -0.02
CA THR A 400 -23.52 15.93 0.71
C THR A 400 -23.02 14.78 1.58
N MET A 401 -21.79 14.30 1.35
CA MET A 401 -21.19 13.18 2.09
C MET A 401 -21.14 13.39 3.61
N GLY A 402 -21.03 14.63 4.10
CA GLY A 402 -21.06 14.91 5.53
C GLY A 402 -22.37 14.52 6.23
N GLY A 403 -23.50 14.60 5.53
CA GLY A 403 -24.80 14.17 6.04
C GLY A 403 -24.97 12.65 6.08
N GLY A 404 -24.11 11.90 5.40
CA GLY A 404 -24.13 10.44 5.33
C GLY A 404 -23.14 9.76 6.27
N MET A 405 -22.54 10.49 7.22
CA MET A 405 -21.63 9.94 8.22
C MET A 405 -22.39 9.22 9.34
N GLU A 406 -22.12 7.94 9.54
CA GLU A 406 -22.74 7.09 10.55
C GLU A 406 -21.68 6.44 11.45
N LYS A 407 -21.79 6.65 12.76
CA LYS A 407 -20.94 6.01 13.77
C LYS A 407 -21.48 4.63 14.13
N LEU A 408 -20.65 3.60 14.05
CA LEU A 408 -21.04 2.28 14.54
C LEU A 408 -21.06 2.27 16.07
N GLY A 409 -22.16 1.78 16.66
CA GLY A 409 -22.37 1.70 18.11
C GLY A 409 -21.51 0.67 18.85
N VAL A 410 -20.47 0.14 18.21
CA VAL A 410 -19.56 -0.89 18.74
C VAL A 410 -18.12 -0.40 18.71
N ALA A 411 -17.38 -0.68 19.78
CA ALA A 411 -15.97 -0.27 19.91
C ALA A 411 -15.05 -1.36 19.33
N TRP A 412 -14.74 -1.20 18.04
CA TRP A 412 -13.88 -2.10 17.27
C TRP A 412 -12.68 -1.32 16.70
N PRO A 413 -11.69 -1.00 17.54
CA PRO A 413 -10.56 -0.18 17.13
C PRO A 413 -9.68 -0.92 16.12
N CYS A 414 -9.14 -0.20 15.14
CA CYS A 414 -8.21 -0.77 14.18
C CYS A 414 -6.81 -0.91 14.79
N MET A 415 -6.30 -2.14 14.81
CA MET A 415 -5.03 -2.47 15.44
C MET A 415 -3.83 -2.25 14.52
N ALA A 416 -4.02 -2.36 13.20
CA ALA A 416 -2.98 -2.22 12.20
C ALA A 416 -3.56 -1.69 10.87
N LYS A 417 -3.10 -0.52 10.42
CA LYS A 417 -3.43 0.02 9.08
C LYS A 417 -3.10 -0.96 7.98
N ARG A 418 -1.91 -1.57 8.04
CA ARG A 418 -1.42 -2.52 7.02
C ARG A 418 -2.16 -3.85 7.02
N GLY A 419 -2.96 -4.15 8.05
CA GLY A 419 -3.83 -5.32 8.10
C GLY A 419 -5.21 -5.07 7.46
N VAL A 420 -5.45 -3.91 6.88
CA VAL A 420 -6.72 -3.59 6.21
C VAL A 420 -6.74 -4.20 4.82
N ALA A 421 -7.83 -4.89 4.47
CA ALA A 421 -8.04 -5.46 3.14
C ALA A 421 -9.47 -5.20 2.64
N SER A 422 -9.61 -4.82 1.38
CA SER A 422 -10.92 -4.58 0.75
C SER A 422 -11.44 -5.86 0.08
N PHE A 423 -12.62 -6.33 0.47
CA PHE A 423 -13.31 -7.46 -0.14
C PHE A 423 -14.47 -6.96 -1.00
N ALA A 424 -15.00 -7.84 -1.85
CA ALA A 424 -16.20 -7.53 -2.65
C ALA A 424 -17.44 -7.20 -1.79
N PHE A 425 -17.47 -7.66 -0.54
CA PHE A 425 -18.61 -7.53 0.38
C PHE A 425 -18.37 -6.60 1.57
N GLY A 426 -17.18 -5.96 1.67
CA GLY A 426 -16.87 -5.04 2.75
C GLY A 426 -15.36 -4.84 2.94
N VAL A 427 -14.99 -3.93 3.83
CA VAL A 427 -13.59 -3.70 4.22
C VAL A 427 -13.29 -4.42 5.52
N GLY A 428 -12.28 -5.30 5.50
CA GLY A 428 -11.85 -6.06 6.66
C GLY A 428 -10.60 -5.50 7.31
N TYR A 429 -10.52 -5.58 8.63
CA TYR A 429 -9.36 -5.12 9.41
C TYR A 429 -9.24 -5.86 10.75
N PRO A 430 -8.03 -5.93 11.35
CA PRO A 430 -7.84 -6.53 12.66
C PRO A 430 -8.30 -5.60 13.79
N ALA A 431 -9.20 -6.12 14.63
CA ALA A 431 -9.60 -5.53 15.91
C ALA A 431 -9.17 -6.44 17.09
N PRO A 432 -9.20 -5.96 18.34
CA PRO A 432 -8.86 -6.78 19.52
C PRO A 432 -9.71 -8.05 19.68
N GLN A 433 -10.95 -8.03 19.20
CA GLN A 433 -11.89 -9.16 19.33
C GLN A 433 -11.77 -10.18 18.19
N GLY A 434 -11.14 -9.81 17.07
CA GLY A 434 -11.08 -10.62 15.85
C GLY A 434 -10.91 -9.76 14.60
N MET A 435 -11.00 -10.38 13.44
CA MET A 435 -11.10 -9.64 12.18
C MET A 435 -12.53 -9.13 12.02
N VAL A 436 -12.67 -7.81 11.91
CA VAL A 436 -13.95 -7.15 11.66
C VAL A 436 -14.08 -6.92 10.17
N ILE A 437 -15.26 -7.11 9.61
CA ILE A 437 -15.60 -6.68 8.25
C ILE A 437 -16.78 -5.72 8.33
N ILE A 438 -16.64 -4.55 7.70
CA ILE A 438 -17.67 -3.53 7.58
C ILE A 438 -18.09 -3.44 6.11
N GLY A 439 -19.34 -3.77 5.83
CA GLY A 439 -19.99 -3.62 4.53
C GLY A 439 -21.48 -3.40 4.70
N ALA A 440 -22.32 -4.10 3.93
CA ALA A 440 -23.76 -4.08 4.12
C ALA A 440 -24.18 -4.59 5.53
N SER A 441 -23.38 -5.51 6.09
CA SER A 441 -23.41 -5.89 7.50
C SER A 441 -22.02 -5.66 8.11
N SER A 442 -21.99 -5.46 9.43
CA SER A 442 -20.74 -5.31 10.18
C SER A 442 -20.65 -6.41 11.24
N ASP A 443 -19.61 -7.24 11.18
CA ASP A 443 -19.46 -8.39 12.07
C ASP A 443 -18.00 -8.80 12.27
N ILE A 444 -17.73 -9.53 13.35
CA ILE A 444 -16.44 -10.17 13.62
C ILE A 444 -16.43 -11.54 12.94
N VAL A 445 -15.73 -11.64 11.82
CA VAL A 445 -15.81 -12.81 10.94
C VAL A 445 -14.97 -14.00 11.38
N THR A 446 -14.07 -13.81 12.35
CA THR A 446 -13.19 -14.85 12.89
C THR A 446 -13.68 -15.49 14.20
N ASN A 447 -14.86 -15.10 14.70
CA ASN A 447 -15.38 -15.58 15.99
C ASN A 447 -15.54 -17.12 16.02
N ASP A 448 -15.88 -17.74 14.88
CA ASP A 448 -16.03 -19.20 14.77
C ASP A 448 -14.68 -19.94 14.75
N LEU A 449 -13.59 -19.25 14.37
CA LEU A 449 -12.26 -19.83 14.22
C LEU A 449 -11.40 -19.64 15.47
N PHE A 450 -11.50 -18.48 16.13
CA PHE A 450 -10.62 -18.09 17.23
C PHE A 450 -11.41 -17.69 18.46
N THR A 451 -10.88 -18.02 19.63
CA THR A 451 -11.16 -17.26 20.85
C THR A 451 -10.40 -15.93 20.83
N GLN A 452 -10.84 -14.95 21.62
CA GLN A 452 -10.15 -13.66 21.73
C GLN A 452 -8.68 -13.82 22.17
N LYS A 453 -8.41 -14.78 23.06
CA LYS A 453 -7.04 -15.05 23.53
C LYS A 453 -6.15 -15.57 22.39
N GLU A 454 -6.61 -16.57 21.66
CA GLU A 454 -5.86 -17.13 20.51
C GLU A 454 -5.66 -16.10 19.40
N TRP A 455 -6.63 -15.21 19.18
CA TRP A 455 -6.48 -14.10 18.24
C TRP A 455 -5.39 -13.12 18.69
N SER A 456 -5.34 -12.80 19.99
CA SER A 456 -4.31 -11.92 20.53
C SER A 456 -2.91 -12.51 20.45
N GLU A 457 -2.79 -13.84 20.51
CA GLU A 457 -1.52 -14.56 20.35
C GLU A 457 -0.92 -14.41 18.94
N LEU A 458 -1.73 -14.10 17.92
CA LEU A 458 -1.24 -13.78 16.57
C LEU A 458 -0.61 -12.38 16.46
N ASN A 459 -0.67 -11.58 17.52
CA ASN A 459 -0.22 -10.18 17.55
C ASN A 459 -0.81 -9.32 16.39
N PRO A 460 -2.13 -9.04 16.41
CA PRO A 460 -2.83 -8.33 15.32
C PRO A 460 -2.30 -6.94 14.96
N ARG A 461 -1.47 -6.33 15.81
CA ARG A 461 -0.82 -5.04 15.54
C ARG A 461 0.27 -5.15 14.47
N THR A 462 0.79 -6.34 14.21
CA THR A 462 1.85 -6.60 13.22
C THR A 462 1.30 -7.04 11.86
N PHE A 463 -0.02 -7.09 11.71
CA PHE A 463 -0.64 -7.63 10.52
C PHE A 463 -0.34 -6.80 9.27
N ILE A 464 0.02 -7.52 8.21
CA ILE A 464 0.15 -7.00 6.85
C ILE A 464 -0.73 -7.86 5.95
N ALA A 465 -1.71 -7.28 5.27
CA ALA A 465 -2.72 -8.08 4.60
C ALA A 465 -3.16 -7.52 3.26
N ALA A 466 -3.62 -8.45 2.41
CA ALA A 466 -4.29 -8.15 1.17
C ALA A 466 -5.38 -9.20 0.92
N SER A 467 -6.38 -8.82 0.13
CA SER A 467 -7.41 -9.74 -0.36
C SER A 467 -7.06 -10.23 -1.76
N ALA A 468 -7.17 -11.53 -2.00
CA ALA A 468 -7.08 -12.12 -3.34
C ALA A 468 -8.01 -13.33 -3.41
N ASP A 469 -8.74 -13.50 -4.52
CA ASP A 469 -9.71 -14.58 -4.72
C ASP A 469 -10.71 -14.76 -3.55
N ASN A 470 -11.23 -13.65 -2.99
CA ASN A 470 -12.09 -13.61 -1.79
C ASN A 470 -11.47 -14.18 -0.50
N ARG A 471 -10.15 -14.38 -0.47
CA ARG A 471 -9.40 -14.82 0.70
C ARG A 471 -8.62 -13.68 1.30
N TYR A 472 -8.48 -13.74 2.61
CA TYR A 472 -7.64 -12.83 3.38
C TYR A 472 -6.27 -13.47 3.56
N TYR A 473 -5.26 -12.94 2.87
CA TYR A 473 -3.87 -13.31 3.07
C TYR A 473 -3.24 -12.32 4.04
N CYS A 474 -2.65 -12.82 5.12
CA CYS A 474 -2.13 -11.97 6.19
C CYS A 474 -0.78 -12.48 6.69
N GLY A 475 0.24 -11.63 6.58
CA GLY A 475 1.49 -11.76 7.32
C GLY A 475 1.33 -11.26 8.75
N TYR A 476 2.04 -11.87 9.69
CA TYR A 476 2.08 -11.49 11.09
C TYR A 476 3.45 -11.83 11.68
N THR A 477 3.83 -11.15 12.78
CA THR A 477 5.13 -11.35 13.43
C THR A 477 4.95 -11.64 14.92
N ILE A 478 5.55 -12.74 15.38
CA ILE A 478 5.60 -13.16 16.78
C ILE A 478 7.04 -13.50 17.11
N ASP A 479 7.60 -12.93 18.19
CA ASP A 479 8.96 -13.23 18.67
C ASP A 479 10.01 -13.23 17.53
N ASP A 480 9.99 -12.18 16.69
CA ASP A 480 10.83 -11.99 15.50
C ASP A 480 10.69 -13.03 14.37
N SER A 481 9.76 -13.97 14.51
CA SER A 481 9.36 -14.90 13.45
C SER A 481 8.16 -14.35 12.68
N SER A 482 8.35 -14.09 11.39
CA SER A 482 7.27 -13.65 10.50
C SER A 482 6.76 -14.84 9.67
N LEU A 483 5.44 -15.01 9.69
CA LEU A 483 4.71 -16.07 9.00
C LEU A 483 3.50 -15.46 8.30
N MET A 484 2.88 -16.24 7.42
CA MET A 484 1.62 -15.88 6.77
C MET A 484 0.51 -16.84 7.17
N PHE A 485 -0.74 -16.40 7.07
CA PHE A 485 -1.90 -17.27 7.12
C PHE A 485 -2.92 -16.84 6.07
N VAL A 486 -3.84 -17.76 5.77
CA VAL A 486 -4.97 -17.53 4.87
C VAL A 486 -6.26 -17.84 5.61
N ILE A 487 -7.26 -16.99 5.42
CA ILE A 487 -8.64 -17.24 5.82
C ILE A 487 -9.53 -17.07 4.60
N ASP A 488 -10.29 -18.11 4.28
CA ASP A 488 -11.35 -18.06 3.29
C ASP A 488 -12.70 -17.86 3.99
N LYS A 489 -13.38 -16.74 3.76
CA LYS A 489 -14.65 -16.45 4.41
C LYS A 489 -15.81 -17.26 3.84
N THR A 490 -15.65 -17.84 2.64
CA THR A 490 -16.69 -18.68 2.03
C THR A 490 -16.77 -20.07 2.67
N GLU A 491 -15.74 -20.47 3.43
CA GLU A 491 -15.62 -21.77 4.09
C GLU A 491 -15.60 -21.67 5.62
N ARG A 492 -16.22 -22.64 6.31
CA ARG A 492 -16.36 -22.64 7.79
C ARG A 492 -15.07 -22.96 8.55
N ALA A 493 -14.08 -23.60 7.93
CA ALA A 493 -12.84 -24.06 8.57
C ALA A 493 -11.66 -23.85 7.62
N SER A 494 -11.28 -22.60 7.43
CA SER A 494 -10.37 -22.16 6.37
C SER A 494 -9.05 -21.59 6.85
N PHE A 495 -8.77 -21.60 8.17
CA PHE A 495 -7.49 -21.10 8.67
C PHE A 495 -6.38 -22.05 8.25
N ILE A 496 -5.43 -21.56 7.45
CA ILE A 496 -4.25 -22.30 6.99
C ILE A 496 -3.03 -21.44 7.29
N ARG A 497 -1.99 -22.04 7.86
CA ARG A 497 -0.70 -21.37 8.08
C ARG A 497 0.18 -21.51 6.84
N ILE A 498 1.02 -20.53 6.59
CA ILE A 498 1.98 -20.53 5.51
C ILE A 498 3.33 -20.12 6.08
N ASN A 499 4.32 -20.99 5.86
CA ASN A 499 5.69 -20.78 6.32
C ASN A 499 6.46 -19.92 5.33
N GLN A 500 5.94 -18.71 5.08
CA GLN A 500 6.59 -17.70 4.26
C GLN A 500 6.78 -16.45 5.10
N ARG A 501 8.04 -16.01 5.21
CA ARG A 501 8.37 -14.70 5.76
C ARG A 501 8.10 -13.64 4.71
N ILE A 502 7.36 -12.59 5.08
CA ILE A 502 7.02 -11.48 4.20
C ILE A 502 7.15 -10.15 4.94
N SER A 503 7.62 -9.11 4.22
CA SER A 503 7.68 -7.73 4.72
C SER A 503 6.55 -6.86 4.15
N CYS A 504 6.01 -7.22 2.99
CA CYS A 504 4.89 -6.55 2.32
C CYS A 504 4.06 -7.57 1.55
N ILE A 505 2.76 -7.30 1.40
CA ILE A 505 1.82 -8.07 0.58
C ILE A 505 0.90 -7.09 -0.13
N TRP A 506 0.64 -7.33 -1.41
CA TRP A 506 -0.18 -6.44 -2.23
C TRP A 506 -0.83 -7.20 -3.38
N THR A 507 -2.11 -6.96 -3.61
CA THR A 507 -2.83 -7.52 -4.77
C THR A 507 -2.90 -6.47 -5.86
N ASP A 508 -2.47 -6.80 -7.07
CA ASP A 508 -2.59 -5.91 -8.22
C ASP A 508 -4.01 -5.95 -8.80
N PRO A 509 -4.79 -4.85 -8.72
CA PRO A 509 -6.15 -4.85 -9.28
C PRO A 509 -6.18 -5.00 -10.81
N ALA A 510 -5.07 -4.72 -11.51
CA ALA A 510 -5.02 -4.81 -12.97
C ALA A 510 -4.85 -6.25 -13.47
N THR A 511 -4.09 -7.08 -12.75
CA THR A 511 -3.80 -8.47 -13.12
C THR A 511 -4.55 -9.49 -12.28
N GLY A 512 -5.08 -9.09 -11.12
CA GLY A 512 -5.69 -9.99 -10.13
C GLY A 512 -4.67 -10.85 -9.38
N ARG A 513 -3.36 -10.62 -9.60
CA ARG A 513 -2.29 -11.41 -8.99
C ARG A 513 -1.89 -10.84 -7.63
N LEU A 514 -1.49 -11.75 -6.74
CA LEU A 514 -0.98 -11.42 -5.42
C LEU A 514 0.55 -11.38 -5.46
N TYR A 515 1.13 -10.33 -4.90
CA TYR A 515 2.57 -10.15 -4.78
C TYR A 515 2.98 -10.04 -3.31
N VAL A 516 4.14 -10.61 -3.00
CA VAL A 516 4.75 -10.55 -1.68
C VAL A 516 6.17 -10.05 -1.79
N ALA A 517 6.63 -9.30 -0.79
CA ALA A 517 8.03 -8.94 -0.67
C ALA A 517 8.70 -9.76 0.44
N ALA A 518 9.89 -10.26 0.15
CA ALA A 518 10.78 -10.89 1.10
C ALA A 518 12.22 -10.57 0.70
N GLU A 519 13.12 -10.38 1.67
CA GLU A 519 14.55 -10.18 1.40
C GLU A 519 14.83 -9.07 0.37
N LYS A 520 14.07 -7.97 0.45
CA LYS A 520 14.13 -6.81 -0.46
C LYS A 520 13.84 -7.14 -1.94
N LYS A 521 13.26 -8.30 -2.24
CA LYS A 521 12.80 -8.71 -3.57
C LYS A 521 11.28 -8.84 -3.59
N ILE A 522 10.69 -8.68 -4.77
CA ILE A 522 9.26 -8.84 -5.02
C ILE A 522 9.05 -10.18 -5.72
N TYR A 523 8.07 -10.94 -5.23
CA TYR A 523 7.69 -12.24 -5.75
C TYR A 523 6.20 -12.25 -6.11
N GLU A 524 5.84 -12.89 -7.21
CA GLU A 524 4.48 -13.31 -7.51
C GLU A 524 4.14 -14.52 -6.63
N TRP A 525 3.12 -14.39 -5.78
CA TRP A 525 2.67 -15.47 -4.89
C TRP A 525 2.08 -16.62 -5.72
N GLU A 526 2.54 -17.85 -5.47
CA GLU A 526 2.16 -19.04 -6.25
C GLU A 526 2.45 -18.94 -7.76
N GLY A 527 3.38 -18.06 -8.16
CA GLY A 527 3.71 -17.82 -9.56
C GLY A 527 4.63 -18.86 -10.21
N ASP A 528 5.30 -19.72 -9.43
CA ASP A 528 6.17 -20.77 -9.94
C ASP A 528 5.50 -22.15 -9.83
N ALA A 529 4.84 -22.57 -10.91
CA ALA A 529 4.19 -23.88 -11.00
C ALA A 529 5.19 -25.06 -10.92
N GLY A 530 6.47 -24.83 -11.20
CA GLY A 530 7.52 -25.85 -11.11
C GLY A 530 8.03 -26.09 -9.68
N SER A 531 7.69 -25.22 -8.73
CA SER A 531 8.07 -25.35 -7.33
C SER A 531 6.83 -25.66 -6.49
N LYS A 532 6.87 -26.76 -5.73
CA LYS A 532 5.78 -27.17 -4.83
C LYS A 532 6.25 -27.00 -3.38
N LEU A 533 5.56 -26.17 -2.61
CA LEU A 533 5.81 -26.02 -1.17
C LEU A 533 5.47 -27.34 -0.46
N SER A 534 6.35 -27.76 0.46
CA SER A 534 6.04 -28.90 1.31
C SER A 534 4.99 -28.50 2.34
N TYR A 535 3.88 -29.23 2.35
CA TYR A 535 2.80 -29.08 3.31
C TYR A 535 2.96 -30.01 4.52
N GLU A 536 2.28 -29.66 5.59
CA GLU A 536 2.04 -30.53 6.74
C GLU A 536 0.56 -30.45 7.14
N TRP A 537 -0.08 -31.60 7.27
CA TRP A 537 -1.46 -31.72 7.73
C TRP A 537 -1.56 -32.75 8.85
N LYS A 538 -2.11 -32.37 10.01
CA LYS A 538 -2.35 -33.26 11.15
C LYS A 538 -3.84 -33.39 11.44
N SER A 539 -4.34 -34.62 11.48
CA SER A 539 -5.76 -34.90 11.75
C SER A 539 -6.18 -34.54 13.16
N LYS A 540 -7.48 -34.57 13.44
CA LYS A 540 -8.00 -34.56 14.81
C LYS A 540 -7.53 -35.76 15.66
N LYS A 541 -7.84 -35.70 16.96
CA LYS A 541 -7.76 -36.86 17.87
C LYS A 541 -8.98 -37.76 17.67
N PHE A 542 -8.78 -38.90 17.02
CA PHE A 542 -9.80 -39.94 16.92
C PHE A 542 -9.80 -40.75 18.22
N VAL A 543 -10.81 -40.51 19.06
CA VAL A 543 -11.01 -41.26 20.30
C VAL A 543 -11.82 -42.52 20.00
N THR A 544 -11.30 -43.68 20.38
CA THR A 544 -11.98 -44.97 20.21
C THR A 544 -12.65 -45.39 21.52
N THR A 545 -13.84 -46.01 21.45
CA THR A 545 -14.60 -46.40 22.66
C THR A 545 -13.88 -47.48 23.47
N PRO A 546 -13.41 -48.59 22.87
CA PRO A 546 -12.33 -49.39 23.44
C PRO A 546 -10.95 -48.94 22.92
N PRO A 547 -9.85 -49.23 23.63
CA PRO A 547 -8.50 -49.06 23.08
C PRO A 547 -8.28 -50.00 21.88
N VAL A 548 -7.93 -49.44 20.71
CA VAL A 548 -7.77 -50.20 19.44
C VAL A 548 -6.32 -50.14 18.94
N ASN A 549 -5.89 -51.19 18.24
CA ASN A 549 -4.68 -51.17 17.41
C ASN A 549 -5.08 -51.09 15.93
N TYR A 550 -4.66 -50.05 15.23
CA TYR A 550 -4.81 -49.98 13.77
C TYR A 550 -3.61 -50.67 13.11
N GLY A 551 -3.79 -51.90 12.62
CA GLY A 551 -2.72 -52.71 12.03
C GLY A 551 -2.42 -52.41 10.56
N ALA A 552 -3.23 -51.59 9.87
CA ALA A 552 -3.02 -51.30 8.46
C ALA A 552 -3.53 -49.90 8.04
N ALA A 553 -2.84 -49.30 7.07
CA ALA A 553 -3.20 -48.01 6.47
C ALA A 553 -3.05 -48.02 4.95
N LYS A 554 -3.84 -47.18 4.28
CA LYS A 554 -3.75 -46.87 2.85
C LYS A 554 -3.90 -45.37 2.66
N ILE A 555 -3.00 -44.77 1.88
CA ILE A 555 -3.08 -43.36 1.50
C ILE A 555 -3.36 -43.32 0.00
N ASP A 556 -4.41 -42.59 -0.38
CA ASP A 556 -4.78 -42.36 -1.77
C ASP A 556 -4.10 -41.05 -2.21
N ALA A 557 -2.96 -41.16 -2.89
CA ALA A 557 -2.15 -40.03 -3.33
C ALA A 557 -1.83 -40.11 -4.83
N ASP A 558 -1.55 -38.96 -5.44
CA ASP A 558 -1.26 -38.85 -6.87
C ASP A 558 0.23 -38.59 -7.07
N PHE A 559 0.99 -39.64 -7.39
CA PHE A 559 2.43 -39.59 -7.61
C PHE A 559 2.82 -39.40 -9.09
N ASP A 560 1.84 -39.16 -9.96
CA ASP A 560 2.09 -38.96 -11.39
C ASP A 560 2.60 -37.53 -11.61
N VAL A 561 3.93 -37.37 -11.66
CA VAL A 561 4.53 -36.11 -12.11
C VAL A 561 4.34 -36.02 -13.62
N SER A 562 3.70 -34.95 -14.09
CA SER A 562 3.51 -34.75 -15.54
C SER A 562 4.87 -34.54 -16.24
N GLU A 563 5.00 -34.99 -17.49
CA GLU A 563 6.21 -34.75 -18.30
C GLU A 563 6.53 -33.24 -18.43
N ALA A 564 5.50 -32.40 -18.45
CA ALA A 564 5.63 -30.95 -18.49
C ALA A 564 6.22 -30.37 -17.20
N GLU A 565 5.83 -30.88 -16.03
CA GLU A 565 6.39 -30.47 -14.73
C GLU A 565 7.86 -30.89 -14.61
N LEU A 566 8.19 -32.13 -14.97
CA LEU A 566 9.58 -32.60 -15.01
C LEU A 566 10.44 -31.75 -15.96
N ALA A 567 9.93 -31.43 -17.14
CA ALA A 567 10.63 -30.59 -18.12
C ALA A 567 10.83 -29.16 -17.61
N ALA A 568 9.82 -28.56 -16.96
CA ALA A 568 9.92 -27.21 -16.40
C ALA A 568 10.93 -27.12 -15.26
N THR A 569 10.92 -28.08 -14.33
CA THR A 569 11.91 -28.14 -13.24
C THR A 569 13.30 -28.42 -13.76
N GLN A 570 13.46 -29.35 -14.71
CA GLN A 570 14.75 -29.61 -15.33
C GLN A 570 15.28 -28.37 -16.06
N ALA A 571 14.41 -27.66 -16.79
CA ALA A 571 14.77 -26.42 -17.47
C ALA A 571 15.19 -25.31 -16.47
N ALA A 572 14.49 -25.18 -15.34
CA ALA A 572 14.85 -24.22 -14.29
C ALA A 572 16.20 -24.58 -13.64
N HIS A 573 16.41 -25.86 -13.33
CA HIS A 573 17.67 -26.39 -12.80
C HIS A 573 18.84 -26.15 -13.76
N ASP A 574 18.67 -26.53 -15.04
CA ASP A 574 19.68 -26.36 -16.08
C ASP A 574 19.95 -24.88 -16.36
N SER A 575 18.92 -24.03 -16.30
CA SER A 575 19.06 -22.58 -16.44
C SER A 575 19.86 -21.96 -15.29
N ALA A 576 19.60 -22.36 -14.04
CA ALA A 576 20.38 -21.89 -12.88
C ALA A 576 21.85 -22.34 -12.97
N ILE A 577 22.09 -23.59 -13.38
CA ILE A 577 23.46 -24.09 -13.64
C ILE A 577 24.12 -23.29 -14.77
N ALA A 578 23.40 -22.98 -15.84
CA ALA A 578 23.93 -22.21 -16.97
C ALA A 578 24.25 -20.76 -16.57
N ALA A 579 23.40 -20.11 -15.78
CA ALA A 579 23.62 -18.78 -15.23
C ALA A 579 24.87 -18.77 -14.34
N ASN A 580 24.96 -19.70 -13.36
CA ASN A 580 26.12 -19.81 -12.49
C ASN A 580 27.40 -20.11 -13.26
N ARG A 581 27.35 -20.97 -14.30
CA ARG A 581 28.49 -21.21 -15.19
C ARG A 581 28.93 -19.95 -15.92
N ALA A 582 28.01 -19.10 -16.35
CA ALA A 582 28.34 -17.83 -16.99
C ALA A 582 29.05 -16.88 -16.01
N VAL A 583 28.55 -16.77 -14.77
CA VAL A 583 29.16 -15.99 -13.68
C VAL A 583 30.57 -16.48 -13.37
N ILE A 584 30.76 -17.80 -13.20
CA ILE A 584 32.07 -18.44 -12.98
C ILE A 584 33.02 -18.13 -14.15
N THR A 585 32.55 -18.27 -15.39
CA THR A 585 33.39 -18.06 -16.59
C THR A 585 33.86 -16.62 -16.71
N GLN A 586 33.00 -15.67 -16.35
CA GLN A 586 33.33 -14.25 -16.34
C GLN A 586 34.13 -13.82 -15.10
N ARG A 587 34.38 -14.73 -14.15
CA ARG A 587 34.98 -14.46 -12.84
C ARG A 587 34.24 -13.38 -12.06
N GLY A 588 32.91 -13.31 -12.22
CA GLY A 588 32.04 -12.37 -11.52
C GLY A 588 31.34 -12.98 -10.31
N MET A 589 31.98 -13.94 -9.64
CA MET A 589 31.39 -14.61 -8.47
C MET A 589 31.37 -13.71 -7.24
N ASP A 590 32.22 -12.68 -7.23
CA ASP A 590 32.40 -11.75 -6.11
C ASP A 590 32.66 -12.46 -4.77
N ASP A 591 33.40 -13.59 -4.83
CA ASP A 591 33.74 -14.47 -3.71
C ASP A 591 35.15 -14.19 -3.13
N GLY A 592 35.87 -13.23 -3.71
CA GLY A 592 37.21 -12.81 -3.29
C GLY A 592 37.24 -11.73 -2.21
N LEU A 593 38.25 -11.78 -1.34
CA LEU A 593 38.54 -10.76 -0.30
C LEU A 593 38.81 -9.34 -0.85
N ALA A 594 39.04 -9.20 -2.16
CA ALA A 594 39.35 -7.94 -2.82
C ALA A 594 38.41 -7.64 -4.01
N ASP A 595 37.29 -8.37 -4.12
CA ASP A 595 36.29 -8.16 -5.16
C ASP A 595 35.40 -6.94 -4.85
N PRO A 596 34.86 -6.28 -5.88
CA PRO A 596 34.06 -5.07 -5.71
C PRO A 596 32.76 -5.29 -4.91
N GLY A 597 32.26 -6.53 -4.80
CA GLY A 597 31.07 -6.91 -4.04
C GLY A 597 31.22 -7.00 -2.51
N LEU A 598 32.33 -6.51 -1.93
CA LEU A 598 32.57 -6.57 -0.49
C LEU A 598 31.51 -5.74 0.28
N GLY A 599 30.61 -6.43 0.98
CA GLY A 599 29.49 -5.82 1.71
C GLY A 599 28.14 -5.83 0.98
N GLU A 600 28.10 -6.34 -0.27
CA GLU A 600 26.85 -6.61 -1.00
C GLU A 600 26.28 -8.00 -0.66
N TYR A 601 27.15 -8.95 -0.36
CA TYR A 601 26.81 -10.34 -0.01
C TYR A 601 27.15 -10.67 1.46
N ALA A 602 26.51 -11.71 2.01
CA ALA A 602 26.79 -12.19 3.38
C ALA A 602 28.22 -12.73 3.50
N ILE A 603 28.79 -12.77 4.72
CA ILE A 603 30.11 -13.37 4.95
C ILE A 603 30.07 -14.85 4.54
N GLY A 604 30.79 -15.20 3.48
CA GLY A 604 30.80 -16.54 2.88
C GLY A 604 29.74 -16.79 1.79
N GLY A 605 29.02 -15.76 1.34
CA GLY A 605 28.12 -15.80 0.18
C GLY A 605 28.78 -15.28 -1.11
N ASP A 606 28.08 -15.38 -2.23
CA ASP A 606 28.56 -15.02 -3.58
C ASP A 606 27.40 -14.56 -4.49
N ALA A 607 27.73 -14.22 -5.75
CA ALA A 607 26.79 -13.79 -6.78
C ALA A 607 26.08 -14.94 -7.53
N MET A 608 26.24 -16.20 -7.11
CA MET A 608 25.60 -17.34 -7.77
C MET A 608 24.14 -17.52 -7.32
N ASP A 609 23.29 -17.94 -8.25
CA ASP A 609 21.92 -18.31 -7.97
C ASP A 609 21.85 -19.67 -7.24
N GLU A 610 20.88 -19.84 -6.33
CA GLU A 610 20.60 -21.15 -5.76
C GLU A 610 20.15 -22.13 -6.85
N ILE A 611 20.74 -23.33 -6.88
CA ILE A 611 20.35 -24.37 -7.81
C ILE A 611 19.10 -25.08 -7.24
N PRO A 612 17.92 -24.94 -7.88
CA PRO A 612 16.72 -25.57 -7.37
C PRO A 612 16.87 -27.11 -7.43
N PRO A 613 16.50 -27.86 -6.38
CA PRO A 613 16.59 -29.32 -6.43
C PRO A 613 15.63 -29.89 -7.48
N LEU A 614 16.07 -30.91 -8.22
CA LEU A 614 15.17 -31.69 -9.09
C LEU A 614 14.07 -32.31 -8.20
N ILE A 615 12.80 -32.04 -8.53
CA ILE A 615 11.66 -32.46 -7.70
C ILE A 615 11.79 -33.94 -7.36
N ALA A 616 11.86 -34.26 -6.07
CA ALA A 616 11.54 -35.57 -5.56
C ALA A 616 10.18 -35.45 -4.88
N ASP A 617 9.11 -35.77 -5.61
CA ASP A 617 7.80 -35.97 -5.01
C ASP A 617 7.96 -36.88 -3.78
N SER A 618 7.55 -36.37 -2.65
CA SER A 618 7.73 -37.03 -1.37
C SER A 618 6.48 -36.87 -0.55
N LEU A 619 6.02 -37.99 -0.02
CA LEU A 619 4.93 -38.04 0.94
C LEU A 619 5.38 -38.88 2.12
N GLN A 620 5.24 -38.32 3.32
CA GLN A 620 5.54 -38.96 4.58
C GLN A 620 4.24 -39.11 5.37
N PHE A 621 3.98 -40.33 5.80
CA PHE A 621 2.90 -40.66 6.72
C PHE A 621 3.49 -40.88 8.12
N GLN A 622 2.89 -40.26 9.13
CA GLN A 622 3.18 -40.53 10.53
C GLN A 622 1.92 -40.95 11.29
N LEU A 623 2.07 -41.92 12.16
CA LEU A 623 1.03 -42.35 13.09
C LEU A 623 1.40 -41.94 14.50
N TRP A 624 0.51 -41.20 15.15
CA TRP A 624 0.59 -40.82 16.55
C TRP A 624 -0.49 -41.56 17.33
N ALA A 625 -0.10 -42.16 18.46
CA ALA A 625 -1.02 -42.88 19.33
C ALA A 625 -0.76 -42.46 20.78
N ASP A 626 -1.80 -42.04 21.48
CA ASP A 626 -1.74 -41.47 22.84
C ASP A 626 -0.71 -40.34 23.00
N GLY A 627 -0.61 -39.49 21.96
CA GLY A 627 0.32 -38.36 21.93
C GLY A 627 1.79 -38.71 21.66
N ALA A 628 2.13 -39.97 21.39
CA ALA A 628 3.48 -40.38 21.03
C ALA A 628 3.56 -40.84 19.56
N LEU A 629 4.63 -40.46 18.86
CA LEU A 629 4.93 -40.96 17.52
C LEU A 629 5.19 -42.47 17.58
N LYS A 630 4.40 -43.27 16.85
CA LYS A 630 4.52 -44.73 16.81
C LYS A 630 5.10 -45.25 15.51
N PHE A 631 4.83 -44.57 14.40
CA PHE A 631 5.26 -45.03 13.09
C PHE A 631 5.51 -43.86 12.16
N THR A 632 6.47 -44.04 11.26
CA THR A 632 6.78 -43.09 10.20
C THR A 632 7.15 -43.87 8.96
N LYS A 633 6.59 -43.50 7.81
CA LYS A 633 6.87 -44.15 6.53
C LYS A 633 6.79 -43.18 5.37
N LYS A 634 7.77 -43.25 4.47
CA LYS A 634 7.68 -42.63 3.14
C LYS A 634 6.71 -43.43 2.28
N VAL A 635 5.67 -42.76 1.79
CA VAL A 635 4.67 -43.32 0.88
C VAL A 635 5.12 -42.99 -0.55
N SER A 636 5.20 -44.00 -1.40
CA SER A 636 5.63 -43.88 -2.79
C SER A 636 4.61 -44.46 -3.79
N ASN A 637 3.49 -44.99 -3.29
CA ASN A 637 2.42 -45.55 -4.08
C ASN A 637 1.15 -45.71 -3.23
N ASN A 638 0.04 -46.03 -3.90
CA ASN A 638 -1.29 -46.18 -3.28
C ASN A 638 -1.55 -47.57 -2.68
N ARG A 639 -0.52 -48.41 -2.51
CA ARG A 639 -0.69 -49.74 -1.92
C ARG A 639 -0.83 -49.61 -0.40
N ALA A 640 -1.74 -50.39 0.17
CA ALA A 640 -1.88 -50.52 1.61
C ALA A 640 -0.58 -51.05 2.24
N PHE A 641 -0.28 -50.61 3.46
CA PHE A 641 0.87 -51.05 4.23
C PHE A 641 0.51 -51.37 5.68
N ARG A 642 1.33 -52.23 6.30
CA ARG A 642 1.13 -52.63 7.69
C ARG A 642 1.68 -51.56 8.64
N LEU A 643 0.94 -51.34 9.72
CA LEU A 643 1.33 -50.51 10.86
C LEU A 643 1.89 -51.41 11.97
N PRO A 644 2.69 -50.87 12.91
CA PRO A 644 3.31 -51.67 13.97
C PRO A 644 2.26 -52.34 14.88
N ALA A 645 2.52 -53.56 15.32
CA ALA A 645 1.68 -54.24 16.31
C ALA A 645 2.10 -53.85 17.74
N GLY A 646 1.34 -54.30 18.75
CA GLY A 646 1.78 -54.24 20.15
C GLY A 646 1.46 -52.93 20.89
N TYR A 647 0.65 -52.06 20.31
CA TYR A 647 0.03 -50.94 21.03
C TYR A 647 -1.48 -51.11 21.07
N LYS A 648 -2.14 -50.55 22.08
CA LYS A 648 -3.57 -50.24 22.05
C LYS A 648 -3.69 -48.80 22.50
N ALA A 649 -4.35 -47.98 21.69
CA ALA A 649 -4.44 -46.56 21.96
C ALA A 649 -5.89 -46.15 22.16
N ASP A 650 -6.09 -45.20 23.07
CA ASP A 650 -7.38 -44.57 23.31
C ASP A 650 -7.62 -43.46 22.28
N ASN A 651 -6.53 -42.87 21.78
CA ASN A 651 -6.58 -41.86 20.73
C ASN A 651 -5.52 -42.08 19.65
N VAL A 652 -5.91 -41.80 18.41
CA VAL A 652 -5.04 -41.90 17.24
C VAL A 652 -5.11 -40.60 16.43
N GLU A 653 -3.97 -40.16 15.93
CA GLU A 653 -3.82 -39.02 15.03
C GLU A 653 -2.91 -39.43 13.86
N ILE A 654 -3.14 -38.84 12.69
CA ILE A 654 -2.26 -39.01 11.53
C ILE A 654 -1.63 -37.67 11.14
N VAL A 655 -0.41 -37.72 10.64
CA VAL A 655 0.27 -36.58 10.01
C VAL A 655 0.66 -36.96 8.59
N LEU A 656 0.34 -36.10 7.65
CA LEU A 656 0.74 -36.17 6.26
C LEU A 656 1.63 -34.98 5.95
N SER A 657 2.88 -35.23 5.57
CA SER A 657 3.84 -34.19 5.20
C SER A 657 4.43 -34.49 3.84
N GLY A 658 4.47 -33.52 2.93
CA GLY A 658 4.94 -33.78 1.58
C GLY A 658 4.59 -32.69 0.58
N ASN A 659 4.75 -32.99 -0.70
CA ASN A 659 4.44 -32.09 -1.81
C ASN A 659 3.59 -32.79 -2.90
N VAL A 660 2.85 -33.82 -2.49
CA VAL A 660 2.07 -34.70 -3.37
C VAL A 660 0.59 -34.53 -3.08
N LYS A 661 -0.28 -34.53 -4.09
CA LYS A 661 -1.73 -34.44 -3.87
C LYS A 661 -2.25 -35.70 -3.16
N VAL A 662 -3.05 -35.53 -2.10
CA VAL A 662 -3.68 -36.63 -1.35
C VAL A 662 -5.20 -36.44 -1.34
N THR A 663 -5.94 -37.46 -1.77
CA THR A 663 -7.41 -37.45 -1.83
C THR A 663 -8.06 -38.15 -0.64
N GLY A 664 -7.31 -39.00 0.07
CA GLY A 664 -7.80 -39.61 1.29
C GLY A 664 -6.79 -40.47 2.03
N ALA A 665 -7.10 -40.74 3.29
CA ALA A 665 -6.34 -41.64 4.15
C ALA A 665 -7.30 -42.62 4.85
N VAL A 666 -7.01 -43.91 4.79
CA VAL A 666 -7.84 -44.97 5.39
C VAL A 666 -7.00 -45.78 6.37
N LEU A 667 -7.50 -45.95 7.59
CA LEU A 667 -6.89 -46.79 8.62
C LEU A 667 -7.89 -47.87 9.06
N ALA A 668 -7.39 -49.09 9.26
CA ALA A 668 -8.18 -50.23 9.73
C ALA A 668 -7.37 -51.09 10.71
N GLU A 669 -8.08 -51.82 11.58
CA GLU A 669 -7.47 -52.81 12.49
C GLU A 669 -6.68 -53.89 11.75
N THR A 670 -7.14 -54.30 10.57
CA THR A 670 -6.52 -55.36 9.76
C THR A 670 -6.49 -55.01 8.28
N MET A 671 -5.62 -55.70 7.53
CA MET A 671 -5.56 -55.59 6.07
C MET A 671 -6.87 -55.99 5.37
N ASP A 672 -7.61 -56.95 5.93
CA ASP A 672 -8.91 -57.35 5.37
C ASP A 672 -10.01 -56.33 5.70
N GLY A 673 -9.93 -55.69 6.88
CA GLY A 673 -10.80 -54.56 7.22
C GLY A 673 -10.62 -53.37 6.26
N LEU A 674 -9.41 -53.17 5.73
CA LEU A 674 -9.11 -52.16 4.71
C LEU A 674 -9.74 -52.43 3.34
N LYS A 675 -10.11 -53.68 3.03
CA LYS A 675 -10.83 -54.01 1.79
C LYS A 675 -12.32 -53.70 1.88
N GLN A 676 -12.85 -53.60 3.09
CA GLN A 676 -14.27 -53.37 3.39
C GLN A 676 -14.59 -51.88 3.61
N ALA A 677 -13.56 -51.04 3.78
CA ALA A 677 -13.63 -49.60 4.05
C ALA A 677 -13.13 -48.81 2.84
#